data_AF-A0A5D0RJ24-F1
#
_entry.id   AF-A0A5D0RJ24-F1
#
_cell.length_a   1.000
_cell.length_b   1.000
_cell.length_c   1.000
_cell.angle_alpha   90.00
_cell.angle_beta   90.00
_cell.angle_gamma   90.00
#
_symmetry.space_group_name_H-M   'P 1'
#
loop_
_entity.id
_entity.type
_entity.pdbx_description
1 polymer ?
#
loop_
_entity_poly.entity_id
_entity_poly.type
_entity_poly.pdbx_seq_one_letter_code
_entity_poly.pdbx_strand_id
1 'polypeptide(L)'
;MIIIDAGQRTDQSFEARLIFAQSLRRAGYPAVLDDRTLPEPLHRTQKYDLASLAVRPDRGAPDGVIVLAANSVSDATLASLRSYALEPDRPVVALGRFASRQERFGAGGRIAFAIGREPEVIDLTELQPAPLISGCIAPLLGALHPSDAPVATNLPRLLLYLPGDLAEHPDNAGGLAQLDASRSILAATITSASGKAALEARGGPGGLRRVYAYAELAPDTLGSQTDIAVIMGAGSPGVRIGQICAEVLARGGVVIDGTEVGSLAASGAPVVRGPQTLALIPGFVEHEILPRLPEIKAEVRASEWTRRNRLENLASCLPFGRDPGATCAMLTSKGAPERAPRTMFLPTNGVGLGHAQRCALIAREMPAGNAVSFTAFPSCVELIERRGFPCRPLVQKSAAHVDPFANDMVNHRRLGRWLSPGDRLIFDGVFVFDSIYRTIQERGLDATWIRRGLWRTHQTNTAALSREHVFNQVIVPEEAFDELNQHYSFGAHIRHVGPIVQAASTNAARNRSTRAAIARHLGRDFDRMVVSMLGGGQAADRGPQLQTIAAALEARPDTLHLVVVWPNAQVAPGLMLWNNTRVVRSLDALRLAQAADLVVTAVGYNSFHEMLYNRIPALFVPQTAPFMDDQERRARSAVDRGLAEMVLPEDLLLLERRLGALIADGGTDELRRRLNDATLRRPGNAEAAAYISGGQDDARRLA
;
A
#
# COMPACT_ATOMS: atom_id res chain seq x y z
N MET A 1 -4.09 28.55 9.35
CA MET A 1 -3.86 27.99 8.00
C MET A 1 -3.50 29.08 7.00
N ILE A 2 -2.66 28.76 6.03
CA ILE A 2 -2.24 29.65 4.94
C ILE A 2 -2.87 29.15 3.65
N ILE A 3 -3.75 29.94 3.02
CA ILE A 3 -4.37 29.54 1.76
C ILE A 3 -3.39 29.78 0.61
N ILE A 4 -3.14 28.76 -0.20
CA ILE A 4 -2.39 28.89 -1.45
C ILE A 4 -3.37 29.07 -2.59
N ASP A 5 -3.35 30.26 -3.18
CA ASP A 5 -4.14 30.63 -4.33
C ASP A 5 -3.26 30.90 -5.57
N ALA A 6 -3.86 31.12 -6.72
CA ALA A 6 -3.17 31.43 -7.97
C ALA A 6 -3.86 32.55 -8.73
N GLY A 7 -3.09 33.30 -9.51
CA GLY A 7 -3.58 34.41 -10.32
C GLY A 7 -4.66 33.99 -11.31
N GLN A 8 -4.55 32.79 -11.90
CA GLN A 8 -5.54 32.23 -12.81
C GLN A 8 -6.11 30.90 -12.32
N ARG A 9 -7.27 30.54 -12.87
CA ARG A 9 -7.98 29.28 -12.63
C ARG A 9 -7.75 28.33 -13.82
N THR A 10 -6.58 27.72 -13.87
CA THR A 10 -6.20 26.75 -14.92
C THR A 10 -5.65 25.48 -14.30
N ASP A 11 -5.63 24.38 -15.06
CA ASP A 11 -5.03 23.11 -14.61
C ASP A 11 -3.56 23.27 -14.20
N GLN A 12 -2.82 24.09 -14.95
CA GLN A 12 -1.43 24.43 -14.61
C GLN A 12 -1.33 25.16 -13.27
N SER A 13 -2.24 26.11 -13.02
CA SER A 13 -2.31 26.86 -11.75
C SER A 13 -2.72 25.97 -10.58
N PHE A 14 -3.59 25.00 -10.83
CA PHE A 14 -3.98 24.02 -9.84
C PHE A 14 -2.80 23.10 -9.45
N GLU A 15 -2.08 22.53 -10.42
CA GLU A 15 -0.89 21.71 -10.12
C GLU A 15 0.20 22.53 -9.42
N ALA A 16 0.42 23.78 -9.83
CA ALA A 16 1.37 24.69 -9.18
C ALA A 16 1.02 24.95 -7.71
N ARG A 17 -0.24 25.26 -7.42
CA ARG A 17 -0.76 25.42 -6.06
C ARG A 17 -0.57 24.15 -5.23
N LEU A 18 -0.93 23.00 -5.80
CA LEU A 18 -0.84 21.70 -5.14
C LEU A 18 0.60 21.39 -4.72
N ILE A 19 1.53 21.49 -5.66
CA ILE A 19 2.95 21.21 -5.44
C ILE A 19 3.54 22.21 -4.44
N PHE A 20 3.25 23.50 -4.60
CA PHE A 20 3.78 24.52 -3.69
C PHE A 20 3.24 24.36 -2.25
N ALA A 21 1.95 24.06 -2.11
CA ALA A 21 1.35 23.78 -0.80
C ALA A 21 1.97 22.54 -0.14
N GLN A 22 2.27 21.48 -0.90
CA GLN A 22 2.99 20.30 -0.39
C GLN A 22 4.39 20.68 0.13
N SER A 23 5.16 21.44 -0.65
CA SER A 23 6.50 21.90 -0.26
C SER A 23 6.46 22.74 1.02
N LEU A 24 5.54 23.71 1.10
CA LEU A 24 5.37 24.55 2.30
C LEU A 24 4.97 23.73 3.53
N ARG A 25 4.03 22.79 3.38
CA ARG A 25 3.64 21.88 4.47
C ARG A 25 4.79 21.05 4.98
N ARG A 26 5.68 20.62 4.09
CA ARG A 26 6.88 19.88 4.47
C ARG A 26 7.88 20.75 5.23
N ALA A 27 7.95 22.05 4.91
CA ALA A 27 8.73 23.02 5.67
C ALA A 27 8.09 23.48 7.00
N GLY A 28 6.94 22.90 7.39
CA GLY A 28 6.26 23.21 8.65
C GLY A 28 5.28 24.38 8.58
N TYR A 29 4.92 24.84 7.38
CA TYR A 29 3.89 25.86 7.21
C TYR A 29 2.50 25.22 7.07
N PRO A 30 1.44 25.74 7.72
CA PRO A 30 0.08 25.20 7.61
C PRO A 30 -0.60 25.56 6.28
N ALA A 31 0.06 25.28 5.15
CA ALA A 31 -0.44 25.56 3.80
C ALA A 31 -1.60 24.64 3.41
N VAL A 32 -2.65 25.22 2.85
CA VAL A 32 -3.90 24.54 2.48
C VAL A 32 -4.45 25.09 1.15
N LEU A 33 -5.36 24.34 0.54
CA LEU A 33 -6.10 24.76 -0.65
C LEU A 33 -7.59 24.91 -0.32
N ASP A 34 -8.20 25.98 -0.80
CA ASP A 34 -9.64 26.21 -0.69
C ASP A 34 -10.40 25.25 -1.63
N ASP A 35 -11.25 24.39 -1.06
CA ASP A 35 -11.96 23.37 -1.81
C ASP A 35 -12.92 23.94 -2.86
N ARG A 36 -13.42 25.17 -2.67
CA ARG A 36 -14.31 25.90 -3.59
C ARG A 36 -13.61 26.31 -4.89
N THR A 37 -12.27 26.26 -4.90
CA THR A 37 -11.44 26.70 -6.03
C THR A 37 -10.77 25.52 -6.75
N LEU A 38 -11.13 24.28 -6.39
CA LEU A 38 -10.60 23.09 -7.02
C LEU A 38 -11.25 22.87 -8.40
N PRO A 39 -10.52 22.37 -9.40
CA PRO A 39 -11.11 22.02 -10.68
C PRO A 39 -12.04 20.81 -10.52
N GLU A 40 -13.07 20.72 -11.37
CA GLU A 40 -13.93 19.54 -11.47
C GLU A 40 -13.94 19.02 -12.92
N PRO A 41 -13.77 17.70 -13.17
CA PRO A 41 -13.60 16.63 -12.19
C PRO A 41 -12.14 16.46 -11.69
N LEU A 42 -11.98 16.01 -10.44
CA LEU A 42 -10.67 15.60 -9.89
C LEU A 42 -10.39 14.11 -10.14
N HIS A 43 -9.20 13.80 -10.64
CA HIS A 43 -8.74 12.42 -10.77
C HIS A 43 -8.37 11.81 -9.41
N ARG A 44 -8.37 10.48 -9.34
CA ARG A 44 -8.07 9.71 -8.12
C ARG A 44 -6.75 10.14 -7.46
N THR A 45 -5.67 10.27 -8.23
CA THR A 45 -4.35 10.68 -7.76
C THR A 45 -4.32 12.10 -7.18
N GLN A 46 -5.00 13.04 -7.84
CA GLN A 46 -5.14 14.42 -7.34
C GLN A 46 -5.91 14.45 -6.02
N LYS A 47 -6.95 13.62 -5.87
CA LYS A 47 -7.67 13.50 -4.58
C LYS A 47 -6.78 12.98 -3.45
N TYR A 48 -5.84 12.07 -3.72
CA TYR A 48 -4.85 11.65 -2.71
C TYR A 48 -3.92 12.78 -2.29
N ASP A 49 -3.35 13.50 -3.26
CA ASP A 49 -2.47 14.65 -3.01
C ASP A 49 -3.23 15.76 -2.23
N LEU A 50 -4.51 15.97 -2.56
CA LEU A 50 -5.40 16.94 -1.91
C LEU A 50 -5.91 16.52 -0.53
N ALA A 51 -5.97 15.22 -0.22
CA ALA A 51 -6.61 14.71 1.00
C ALA A 51 -6.04 15.31 2.31
N SER A 52 -4.81 15.83 2.24
CA SER A 52 -4.16 16.52 3.36
C SER A 52 -4.25 18.04 3.31
N LEU A 53 -4.57 18.62 2.15
CA LEU A 53 -4.46 20.05 1.84
C LEU A 53 -5.80 20.76 1.69
N ALA A 54 -6.82 20.08 1.16
CA ALA A 54 -8.11 20.69 0.89
C ALA A 54 -8.85 21.03 2.19
N VAL A 55 -9.35 22.25 2.30
CA VAL A 55 -10.15 22.74 3.43
C VAL A 55 -11.31 23.59 2.94
N ARG A 56 -12.40 23.63 3.72
CA ARG A 56 -13.41 24.69 3.62
C ARG A 56 -13.06 25.83 4.56
N PRO A 57 -12.83 27.06 4.05
CA PRO A 57 -12.50 28.22 4.89
C PRO A 57 -13.65 28.72 5.78
N ASP A 58 -14.86 28.17 5.65
CA ASP A 58 -16.02 28.53 6.49
C ASP A 58 -15.85 28.12 7.97
N ARG A 59 -14.86 27.29 8.28
CA ARG A 59 -14.54 26.82 9.64
C ARG A 59 -13.52 27.69 10.40
N GLY A 60 -13.17 28.87 9.89
CA GLY A 60 -12.32 29.86 10.56
C GLY A 60 -11.57 30.75 9.58
N ALA A 61 -11.35 32.02 9.95
CA ALA A 61 -10.60 32.96 9.11
C ALA A 61 -9.17 32.45 8.86
N PRO A 62 -8.65 32.49 7.61
CA PRO A 62 -7.29 32.08 7.32
C PRO A 62 -6.27 33.02 7.97
N ASP A 63 -5.12 32.47 8.38
CA ASP A 63 -4.01 33.25 8.96
C ASP A 63 -3.29 34.09 7.89
N GLY A 64 -3.57 33.82 6.62
CA GLY A 64 -3.21 34.65 5.48
C GLY A 64 -3.24 33.87 4.17
N VAL A 65 -2.83 34.52 3.09
CA VAL A 65 -2.97 34.00 1.71
C VAL A 65 -1.68 34.22 0.93
N ILE A 66 -1.28 33.24 0.13
CA ILE A 66 -0.24 33.39 -0.89
C ILE A 66 -0.88 33.24 -2.26
N VAL A 67 -0.74 34.24 -3.13
CA VAL A 67 -1.21 34.20 -4.52
C VAL A 67 -0.02 33.94 -5.43
N LEU A 68 0.05 32.74 -6.01
CA LEU A 68 1.02 32.39 -7.04
C LEU A 68 0.69 33.06 -8.38
N ALA A 69 1.69 33.31 -9.22
CA ALA A 69 1.52 34.01 -10.50
C ALA A 69 0.72 35.31 -10.37
N ALA A 70 1.04 36.14 -9.38
CA ALA A 70 0.31 37.38 -9.11
C ALA A 70 0.32 38.35 -10.32
N ASN A 71 1.32 38.26 -11.19
CA ASN A 71 1.39 39.03 -12.44
C ASN A 71 0.23 38.74 -13.41
N SER A 72 -0.45 37.59 -13.28
CA SER A 72 -1.58 37.20 -14.12
C SER A 72 -2.92 37.15 -13.36
N VAL A 73 -3.05 37.88 -12.24
CA VAL A 73 -4.23 37.86 -11.38
C VAL A 73 -5.54 38.11 -12.15
N SER A 74 -6.54 37.27 -11.94
CA SER A 74 -7.84 37.30 -12.60
C SER A 74 -8.94 37.79 -11.66
N ASP A 75 -10.07 38.23 -12.21
CA ASP A 75 -11.20 38.72 -11.40
C ASP A 75 -11.80 37.60 -10.53
N ALA A 76 -11.73 36.34 -10.97
CA ALA A 76 -12.13 35.18 -10.19
C ALA A 76 -11.26 35.01 -8.93
N THR A 77 -9.94 35.20 -9.04
CA THR A 77 -9.03 35.19 -7.89
C THR A 77 -9.30 36.39 -6.98
N LEU A 78 -9.48 37.59 -7.52
CA LEU A 78 -9.84 38.77 -6.72
C LEU A 78 -11.16 38.59 -5.96
N ALA A 79 -12.16 37.94 -6.57
CA ALA A 79 -13.41 37.58 -5.91
C ALA A 79 -13.20 36.56 -4.78
N SER A 80 -12.30 35.58 -4.99
CA SER A 80 -11.93 34.59 -3.95
C SER A 80 -11.28 35.28 -2.75
N LEU A 81 -10.34 36.21 -3.00
CA LEU A 81 -9.68 37.00 -1.95
C LEU A 81 -10.68 37.82 -1.11
N ARG A 82 -11.65 38.47 -1.75
CA ARG A 82 -12.74 39.16 -1.05
C ARG A 82 -13.55 38.22 -0.17
N SER A 83 -13.81 37.00 -0.65
CA SER A 83 -14.60 36.00 0.08
C SER A 83 -13.93 35.48 1.35
N TYR A 84 -12.61 35.62 1.48
CA TYR A 84 -11.87 35.15 2.66
C TYR A 84 -12.07 36.01 3.90
N ALA A 85 -12.56 37.25 3.75
CA ALA A 85 -12.80 38.18 4.85
C ALA A 85 -11.61 38.24 5.84
N LEU A 86 -10.40 38.39 5.30
CA LEU A 86 -9.15 38.39 6.08
C LEU A 86 -9.12 39.56 7.07
N GLU A 87 -8.78 39.26 8.32
CA GLU A 87 -8.51 40.30 9.32
C GLU A 87 -7.36 41.23 8.88
N PRO A 88 -7.37 42.52 9.26
CA PRO A 88 -6.41 43.52 8.78
C PRO A 88 -4.94 43.24 9.12
N ASP A 89 -4.65 42.36 10.07
CA ASP A 89 -3.31 41.96 10.49
C ASP A 89 -2.77 40.73 9.74
N ARG A 90 -3.61 40.02 8.97
CA ARG A 90 -3.23 38.75 8.31
C ARG A 90 -2.49 38.99 7.01
N PRO A 91 -1.28 38.45 6.79
CA PRO A 91 -0.53 38.76 5.59
C PRO A 91 -1.18 38.20 4.30
N VAL A 92 -1.08 38.99 3.22
CA VAL A 92 -1.37 38.56 1.85
C VAL A 92 -0.11 38.74 1.03
N VAL A 93 0.43 37.63 0.53
CA VAL A 93 1.66 37.61 -0.26
C VAL A 93 1.32 37.43 -1.74
N ALA A 94 1.69 38.40 -2.56
CA ALA A 94 1.60 38.34 -4.02
C ALA A 94 2.94 37.86 -4.59
N LEU A 95 3.00 36.58 -4.96
CA LEU A 95 4.20 35.93 -5.48
C LEU A 95 4.11 35.84 -7.02
N GLY A 96 5.05 36.44 -7.74
CA GLY A 96 5.00 36.45 -9.20
C GLY A 96 6.34 36.71 -9.86
N ARG A 97 6.36 36.64 -11.19
CA ARG A 97 7.47 37.10 -12.03
C ARG A 97 6.97 38.27 -12.85
N PHE A 98 7.55 39.45 -12.61
CA PHE A 98 7.08 40.68 -13.22
C PHE A 98 8.08 41.14 -14.29
N ALA A 99 7.62 41.34 -15.51
CA ALA A 99 8.43 41.82 -16.62
C ALA A 99 8.86 43.28 -16.45
N SER A 100 8.11 44.06 -15.65
CA SER A 100 8.43 45.45 -15.34
C SER A 100 7.95 45.87 -13.96
N ARG A 101 8.50 46.98 -13.44
CA ARG A 101 7.98 47.62 -12.22
C ARG A 101 6.51 48.01 -12.34
N GLN A 102 6.06 48.42 -13.53
CA GLN A 102 4.67 48.80 -13.77
C GLN A 102 3.73 47.59 -13.62
N GLU A 103 4.13 46.42 -14.13
CA GLU A 103 3.36 45.19 -13.95
C GLU A 103 3.32 44.77 -12.48
N ARG A 104 4.44 44.88 -11.76
CA ARG A 104 4.53 44.62 -10.32
C ARG A 104 3.56 45.51 -9.53
N PHE A 105 3.57 46.81 -9.76
CA PHE A 105 2.65 47.75 -9.10
C PHE A 105 1.19 47.53 -9.53
N GLY A 106 0.94 47.21 -10.81
CA GLY A 106 -0.41 46.92 -11.30
C GLY A 106 -1.03 45.69 -10.65
N ALA A 107 -0.26 44.60 -10.52
CA ALA A 107 -0.69 43.40 -9.82
C ALA A 107 -0.95 43.66 -8.33
N GLY A 108 -0.02 44.35 -7.65
CA GLY A 108 -0.15 44.77 -6.26
C GLY A 108 -1.41 45.60 -6.02
N GLY A 109 -1.63 46.64 -6.83
CA GLY A 109 -2.79 47.52 -6.73
C GLY A 109 -4.13 46.83 -6.98
N ARG A 110 -4.20 45.86 -7.91
CA ARG A 110 -5.42 45.06 -8.12
C ARG A 110 -5.76 44.18 -6.92
N ILE A 111 -4.75 43.53 -6.34
CA ILE A 111 -4.92 42.73 -5.11
C ILE A 111 -5.29 43.67 -3.96
N ALA A 112 -4.63 44.82 -3.85
CA ALA A 112 -4.90 45.81 -2.81
C ALA A 112 -6.33 46.33 -2.86
N PHE A 113 -6.86 46.60 -4.05
CA PHE A 113 -8.27 46.96 -4.24
C PHE A 113 -9.22 45.86 -3.77
N ALA A 114 -8.88 44.59 -3.96
CA ALA A 114 -9.72 43.48 -3.53
C ALA A 114 -9.71 43.27 -2.01
N ILE A 115 -8.59 43.47 -1.33
CA ILE A 115 -8.44 43.21 0.12
C ILE A 115 -8.49 44.48 0.99
N GLY A 116 -8.50 45.67 0.38
CA GLY A 116 -8.54 46.97 1.06
C GLY A 116 -7.20 47.48 1.62
N ARG A 117 -6.07 46.84 1.29
CA ARG A 117 -4.71 47.20 1.76
C ARG A 117 -3.62 46.62 0.86
N GLU A 118 -2.42 47.18 0.92
CA GLU A 118 -1.30 46.69 0.11
C GLU A 118 -0.87 45.26 0.49
N PRO A 119 -0.71 44.33 -0.47
CA PRO A 119 -0.11 43.02 -0.23
C PRO A 119 1.42 43.11 -0.15
N GLU A 120 2.05 42.10 0.42
CA GLU A 120 3.49 41.92 0.32
C GLU A 120 3.83 41.32 -1.05
N VAL A 121 4.50 42.11 -1.92
CA VAL A 121 4.82 41.69 -3.28
C VAL A 121 6.25 41.14 -3.36
N ILE A 122 6.37 39.83 -3.57
CA ILE A 122 7.64 39.12 -3.74
C ILE A 122 7.85 38.83 -5.22
N ASP A 123 8.90 39.42 -5.80
CA ASP A 123 9.32 39.17 -7.19
C ASP A 123 10.26 37.96 -7.24
N LEU A 124 9.77 36.85 -7.79
CA LEU A 124 10.55 35.62 -7.97
C LEU A 124 11.73 35.80 -8.92
N THR A 125 11.79 36.86 -9.71
CA THR A 125 12.94 37.16 -10.58
C THR A 125 14.15 37.60 -9.75
N GLU A 126 13.93 38.19 -8.58
CA GLU A 126 15.00 38.55 -7.64
C GLU A 126 15.56 37.31 -6.93
N LEU A 127 14.67 36.39 -6.53
CA LEU A 127 15.04 35.15 -5.80
C LEU A 127 15.56 34.04 -6.72
N GLN A 128 14.95 33.91 -7.90
CA GLN A 128 15.20 32.86 -8.89
C GLN A 128 15.32 33.50 -10.28
N PRO A 129 16.43 34.23 -10.57
CA PRO A 129 16.60 34.95 -11.84
C PRO A 129 16.62 34.01 -13.05
N ALA A 130 17.06 32.77 -12.86
CA ALA A 130 17.07 31.73 -13.88
C ALA A 130 16.27 30.53 -13.37
N PRO A 131 14.93 30.51 -13.58
CA PRO A 131 14.09 29.38 -13.17
C PRO A 131 14.46 28.13 -13.95
N LEU A 132 14.33 26.96 -13.31
CA LEU A 132 14.63 25.67 -13.97
C LEU A 132 13.78 25.44 -15.23
N ILE A 133 12.52 25.87 -15.19
CA ILE A 133 11.57 25.82 -16.31
C ILE A 133 11.11 27.24 -16.61
N SER A 134 11.38 27.70 -17.83
CA SER A 134 10.94 29.02 -18.28
C SER A 134 9.40 29.12 -18.29
N GLY A 135 8.87 30.25 -17.81
CA GLY A 135 7.41 30.47 -17.71
C GLY A 135 6.70 29.65 -16.63
N CYS A 136 7.43 28.88 -15.81
CA CYS A 136 6.82 28.16 -14.69
C CYS A 136 6.29 29.13 -13.63
N ILE A 137 4.99 29.01 -13.35
CA ILE A 137 4.28 29.83 -12.36
C ILE A 137 4.56 29.41 -10.90
N ALA A 138 4.96 28.16 -10.68
CA ALA A 138 5.34 27.67 -9.36
C ALA A 138 6.82 28.01 -9.09
N PRO A 139 7.17 28.45 -7.88
CA PRO A 139 8.56 28.51 -7.47
C PRO A 139 9.06 27.07 -7.27
N LEU A 140 9.81 26.56 -8.26
CA LEU A 140 10.40 25.22 -8.19
C LEU A 140 11.57 25.26 -7.19
N LEU A 141 11.38 24.66 -6.02
CA LEU A 141 12.29 24.80 -4.88
C LEU A 141 12.52 23.45 -4.24
N GLY A 142 13.78 23.03 -4.10
CA GLY A 142 14.09 21.80 -3.36
C GLY A 142 14.27 22.06 -1.87
N ALA A 143 14.01 21.04 -1.04
CA ALA A 143 14.16 21.11 0.41
C ALA A 143 15.16 20.05 0.92
N LEU A 144 16.04 20.42 1.85
CA LEU A 144 16.95 19.47 2.51
C LEU A 144 16.22 18.79 3.67
N HIS A 145 16.30 17.46 3.76
CA HIS A 145 15.63 16.69 4.81
C HIS A 145 16.61 16.17 5.87
N PRO A 146 16.23 16.17 7.16
CA PRO A 146 17.02 15.52 8.21
C PRO A 146 17.18 14.01 8.01
N SER A 147 16.21 13.35 7.35
CA SER A 147 16.28 11.93 6.99
C SER A 147 16.96 11.66 5.66
N ASP A 148 17.65 12.65 5.06
CA ASP A 148 18.54 12.44 3.91
C ASP A 148 19.81 11.66 4.28
N ALA A 149 19.81 11.00 5.45
CA ALA A 149 20.73 9.91 5.74
C ALA A 149 20.67 8.93 4.56
N PRO A 150 21.81 8.53 4.00
CA PRO A 150 21.85 7.62 2.86
C PRO A 150 21.05 6.36 3.22
N VAL A 151 20.00 6.10 2.44
CA VAL A 151 19.34 4.79 2.46
C VAL A 151 20.45 3.79 2.15
N ALA A 152 20.52 2.70 2.93
CA ALA A 152 21.52 1.65 2.81
C ALA A 152 21.35 0.80 1.53
N THR A 153 21.23 1.45 0.37
CA THR A 153 21.37 0.83 -0.94
C THR A 153 22.75 1.14 -1.46
N ASN A 154 23.55 0.11 -1.72
CA ASN A 154 24.90 0.27 -2.28
C ASN A 154 24.92 0.82 -3.73
N LEU A 155 23.76 0.94 -4.39
CA LEU A 155 23.64 1.38 -5.78
C LEU A 155 22.96 2.76 -5.89
N PRO A 156 23.45 3.66 -6.77
CA PRO A 156 22.75 4.89 -7.12
C PRO A 156 21.37 4.63 -7.71
N ARG A 157 20.38 5.44 -7.31
CA ARG A 157 18.99 5.34 -7.79
C ARG A 157 18.76 6.26 -8.98
N LEU A 158 18.32 5.70 -10.10
CA LEU A 158 18.04 6.44 -11.33
C LEU A 158 16.53 6.54 -11.56
N LEU A 159 16.02 7.75 -11.79
CA LEU A 159 14.65 8.00 -12.21
C LEU A 159 14.63 8.52 -13.65
N LEU A 160 14.09 7.74 -14.57
CA LEU A 160 13.87 8.12 -15.96
C LEU A 160 12.47 8.72 -16.13
N TYR A 161 12.38 10.00 -16.47
CA TYR A 161 11.17 10.59 -17.00
C TYR A 161 11.06 10.30 -18.50
N LEU A 162 9.96 9.65 -18.87
CA LEU A 162 9.66 9.30 -20.25
C LEU A 162 8.24 9.76 -20.61
N PRO A 163 8.07 10.72 -21.53
CA PRO A 163 6.79 11.06 -22.14
C PRO A 163 6.00 9.84 -22.62
N GLY A 164 4.68 9.91 -22.60
CA GLY A 164 3.80 8.76 -22.87
C GLY A 164 4.00 8.19 -24.28
N ASP A 165 4.14 9.07 -25.27
CA ASP A 165 4.48 8.74 -26.65
C ASP A 165 5.82 7.98 -26.77
N LEU A 166 6.84 8.40 -26.02
CA LEU A 166 8.12 7.69 -25.99
C LEU A 166 8.04 6.36 -25.22
N ALA A 167 7.25 6.28 -24.15
CA ALA A 167 7.04 5.04 -23.41
C ALA A 167 6.29 3.98 -24.24
N GLU A 168 5.37 4.43 -25.08
CA GLU A 168 4.58 3.59 -25.99
C GLU A 168 5.34 3.23 -27.28
N HIS A 169 6.50 3.86 -27.56
CA HIS A 169 7.28 3.53 -28.76
C HIS A 169 8.01 2.17 -28.61
N PRO A 170 7.92 1.24 -29.59
CA PRO A 170 8.59 -0.08 -29.50
C PRO A 170 10.12 -0.01 -29.45
N ASP A 171 10.73 0.90 -30.21
CA ASP A 171 12.20 1.02 -30.31
C ASP A 171 12.88 1.36 -28.97
N ASN A 172 12.13 1.92 -28.02
CA ASN A 172 12.61 2.28 -26.70
C ASN A 172 12.67 1.09 -25.73
N ALA A 173 12.09 -0.07 -26.09
CA ALA A 173 12.06 -1.24 -25.22
C ALA A 173 13.46 -1.77 -24.86
N GLY A 174 14.39 -1.76 -25.83
CA GLY A 174 15.76 -2.24 -25.61
C GLY A 174 16.53 -1.40 -24.57
N GLY A 175 16.44 -0.07 -24.67
CA GLY A 175 17.08 0.83 -23.71
C GLY A 175 16.48 0.72 -22.31
N LEU A 176 15.16 0.58 -22.20
CA LEU A 176 14.47 0.36 -20.93
C LEU A 176 14.88 -0.95 -20.26
N ALA A 177 14.94 -2.04 -21.03
CA ALA A 177 15.34 -3.34 -20.52
C ALA A 177 16.80 -3.33 -20.01
N GLN A 178 17.69 -2.62 -20.71
CA GLN A 178 19.08 -2.45 -20.27
C GLN A 178 19.19 -1.67 -18.95
N LEU A 179 18.41 -0.60 -18.77
CA LEU A 179 18.38 0.15 -17.50
C LEU A 179 17.85 -0.70 -16.35
N ASP A 180 16.77 -1.46 -16.55
CA ASP A 180 16.17 -2.32 -15.51
C ASP A 180 17.09 -3.48 -15.11
N ALA A 181 17.83 -4.03 -16.09
CA ALA A 181 18.77 -5.13 -15.88
C ALA A 181 20.14 -4.70 -15.34
N SER A 182 20.42 -3.39 -15.24
CA SER A 182 21.72 -2.91 -14.77
C SER A 182 21.98 -3.35 -13.32
N ARG A 183 23.23 -3.74 -13.05
CA ARG A 183 23.72 -4.08 -11.71
C ARG A 183 24.41 -2.91 -11.02
N SER A 184 24.63 -1.82 -11.74
CA SER A 184 25.35 -0.63 -11.29
C SER A 184 24.40 0.45 -10.77
N ILE A 185 23.11 0.39 -11.13
CA ILE A 185 22.07 1.34 -10.72
C ILE A 185 20.78 0.63 -10.33
N LEU A 186 19.94 1.37 -9.59
CA LEU A 186 18.56 1.00 -9.33
C LEU A 186 17.63 1.89 -10.17
N ALA A 187 17.20 1.42 -11.34
CA ALA A 187 16.37 2.20 -12.24
C ALA A 187 14.87 2.16 -11.85
N ALA A 188 14.19 3.28 -12.12
CA ALA A 188 12.76 3.42 -12.16
C ALA A 188 12.34 4.38 -13.28
N THR A 189 11.13 4.20 -13.81
CA THR A 189 10.57 5.03 -14.88
C THR A 189 9.33 5.75 -14.39
N ILE A 190 9.18 7.03 -14.74
CA ILE A 190 7.95 7.80 -14.54
C ILE A 190 7.41 8.24 -15.90
N THR A 191 6.12 7.96 -16.16
CA THR A 191 5.47 8.22 -17.45
C THR A 191 3.97 8.52 -17.28
N SER A 192 3.24 8.71 -18.39
CA SER A 192 1.78 8.88 -18.38
C SER A 192 1.09 7.60 -17.88
N ALA A 193 -0.19 7.69 -17.52
CA ALA A 193 -0.96 6.50 -17.14
C ALA A 193 -1.05 5.48 -18.28
N SER A 194 -1.20 5.94 -19.53
CA SER A 194 -1.20 5.08 -20.72
C SER A 194 0.18 4.45 -20.97
N GLY A 195 1.25 5.24 -20.85
CA GLY A 195 2.62 4.77 -20.96
C GLY A 195 2.94 3.71 -19.92
N LYS A 196 2.52 3.91 -18.67
CA LYS A 196 2.68 2.90 -17.62
C LYS A 196 1.97 1.60 -17.98
N ALA A 197 0.71 1.68 -18.39
CA ALA A 197 -0.05 0.49 -18.81
C ALA A 197 0.60 -0.23 -20.00
N ALA A 198 1.13 0.51 -20.98
CA ALA A 198 1.85 -0.04 -22.12
C ALA A 198 3.15 -0.74 -21.71
N LEU A 199 3.92 -0.12 -20.80
CA LEU A 199 5.15 -0.71 -20.27
C LEU A 199 4.88 -1.95 -19.41
N GLU A 200 3.83 -1.93 -18.59
CA GLU A 200 3.40 -3.09 -17.80
C GLU A 200 2.89 -4.23 -18.70
N ALA A 201 2.16 -3.92 -19.77
CA ALA A 201 1.67 -4.91 -20.73
C ALA A 201 2.79 -5.60 -21.53
N ARG A 202 3.93 -4.92 -21.72
CA ARG A 202 5.14 -5.50 -22.33
C ARG A 202 5.89 -6.45 -21.39
N GLY A 203 5.58 -6.43 -20.09
CA GLY A 203 6.28 -7.21 -19.08
C GLY A 203 5.88 -8.68 -19.06
N GLY A 204 6.73 -9.55 -19.64
CA GLY A 204 6.82 -10.95 -19.23
C GLY A 204 7.54 -11.10 -17.87
N PRO A 205 7.87 -12.33 -17.42
CA PRO A 205 8.78 -12.55 -16.29
C PRO A 205 10.17 -11.96 -16.60
N GLY A 206 10.36 -10.69 -16.28
CA GLY A 206 11.51 -9.86 -16.72
C GLY A 206 11.16 -8.42 -17.13
N GLY A 207 9.88 -8.01 -17.08
CA GLY A 207 9.47 -6.62 -17.35
C GLY A 207 9.97 -5.61 -16.30
N LEU A 208 9.92 -4.32 -16.68
CA LEU A 208 10.30 -3.19 -15.85
C LEU A 208 9.67 -3.28 -14.46
N ARG A 209 10.51 -3.28 -13.42
CA ARG A 209 10.04 -3.56 -12.05
C ARG A 209 9.46 -2.33 -11.36
N ARG A 210 9.86 -1.13 -11.79
CA ARG A 210 9.52 0.15 -11.13
C ARG A 210 9.03 1.16 -12.15
N VAL A 211 7.71 1.21 -12.35
CA VAL A 211 7.06 2.19 -13.23
C VAL A 211 6.01 2.97 -12.46
N TYR A 212 6.14 4.30 -12.49
CA TYR A 212 5.26 5.24 -11.84
C TYR A 212 4.46 6.03 -12.87
N ALA A 213 3.18 6.27 -12.62
CA ALA A 213 2.44 7.32 -13.33
C ALA A 213 2.82 8.70 -12.77
N TYR A 214 2.72 9.77 -13.57
CA TYR A 214 3.13 11.13 -13.17
C TYR A 214 2.62 11.59 -11.80
N ALA A 215 1.36 11.32 -11.48
CA ALA A 215 0.73 11.73 -10.23
C ALA A 215 0.60 10.58 -9.21
N GLU A 216 1.29 9.47 -9.42
CA GLU A 216 1.19 8.31 -8.52
C GLU A 216 1.78 8.59 -7.14
N LEU A 217 2.89 9.34 -7.09
CA LEU A 217 3.56 9.80 -5.88
C LEU A 217 3.81 11.32 -5.93
N ALA A 218 3.99 11.91 -4.76
CA ALA A 218 4.34 13.33 -4.65
C ALA A 218 5.75 13.60 -5.23
N PRO A 219 5.98 14.78 -5.85
CA PRO A 219 7.25 15.09 -6.50
C PRO A 219 8.45 15.00 -5.55
N ASP A 220 8.23 15.39 -4.31
CA ASP A 220 9.24 15.48 -3.27
C ASP A 220 9.64 14.09 -2.74
N THR A 221 8.68 13.14 -2.72
CA THR A 221 8.92 11.73 -2.43
C THR A 221 9.82 11.11 -3.50
N LEU A 222 9.48 11.26 -4.78
CA LEU A 222 10.30 10.74 -5.88
C LEU A 222 11.68 11.43 -5.96
N GLY A 223 11.72 12.75 -5.77
CA GLY A 223 12.98 13.50 -5.72
C GLY A 223 13.90 13.03 -4.59
N SER A 224 13.35 12.72 -3.40
CA SER A 224 14.13 12.16 -2.28
C SER A 224 14.68 10.77 -2.55
N GLN A 225 14.04 10.05 -3.46
CA GLN A 225 14.38 8.69 -3.82
C GLN A 225 15.30 8.60 -5.04
N THR A 226 15.81 9.72 -5.53
CA THR A 226 16.53 9.80 -6.79
C THR A 226 17.92 10.40 -6.60
N ASP A 227 18.95 9.69 -7.06
CA ASP A 227 20.32 10.18 -7.14
C ASP A 227 20.64 10.78 -8.52
N ILE A 228 20.05 10.19 -9.56
CA ILE A 228 20.22 10.57 -10.96
C ILE A 228 18.82 10.67 -11.61
N ALA A 229 18.41 11.85 -12.06
CA ALA A 229 17.19 12.02 -12.83
C ALA A 229 17.53 12.19 -14.32
N VAL A 230 16.88 11.44 -15.20
CA VAL A 230 17.03 11.57 -16.66
C VAL A 230 15.73 12.05 -17.25
N ILE A 231 15.75 13.20 -17.92
CA ILE A 231 14.54 13.83 -18.49
C ILE A 231 14.60 13.74 -20.02
N MET A 232 13.71 12.93 -20.61
CA MET A 232 13.60 12.76 -22.06
C MET A 232 12.38 13.51 -22.62
N GLY A 233 12.39 13.81 -23.92
CA GLY A 233 11.23 14.34 -24.65
C GLY A 233 11.55 15.50 -25.60
N ALA A 234 10.60 15.88 -26.45
CA ALA A 234 10.81 16.95 -27.41
C ALA A 234 10.85 18.36 -26.78
N GLY A 235 10.22 18.55 -25.62
CA GLY A 235 10.00 19.88 -25.01
C GLY A 235 10.42 20.00 -23.55
N SER A 236 10.03 21.12 -22.94
CA SER A 236 10.26 21.37 -21.52
C SER A 236 9.31 20.54 -20.66
N PRO A 237 9.79 19.93 -19.56
CA PRO A 237 8.94 19.17 -18.66
C PRO A 237 7.86 20.05 -18.00
N GLY A 238 6.79 19.41 -17.50
CA GLY A 238 5.78 20.10 -16.69
C GLY A 238 6.28 20.43 -15.27
N VAL A 239 5.51 21.27 -14.55
CA VAL A 239 5.80 21.73 -13.17
C VAL A 239 6.17 20.58 -12.23
N ARG A 240 5.46 19.46 -12.29
CA ARG A 240 5.69 18.29 -11.43
C ARG A 240 7.09 17.70 -11.61
N ILE A 241 7.51 17.51 -12.85
CA ILE A 241 8.83 16.97 -13.17
C ILE A 241 9.92 18.00 -12.88
N GLY A 242 9.64 19.28 -13.12
CA GLY A 242 10.50 20.38 -12.68
C GLY A 242 10.75 20.38 -11.17
N GLN A 243 9.70 20.15 -10.37
CA GLN A 243 9.84 20.05 -8.92
C GLN A 243 10.68 18.84 -8.51
N ILE A 244 10.50 17.67 -9.15
CA ILE A 244 11.37 16.50 -8.91
C ILE A 244 12.83 16.86 -9.18
N CYS A 245 13.11 17.54 -10.30
CA CYS A 245 14.47 17.97 -10.64
C CYS A 245 15.03 18.95 -9.60
N ALA A 246 14.23 19.92 -9.16
CA ALA A 246 14.65 20.87 -8.11
C ALA A 246 14.99 20.16 -6.79
N GLU A 247 14.22 19.14 -6.40
CA GLU A 247 14.48 18.30 -5.22
C GLU A 247 15.76 17.47 -5.35
N VAL A 248 16.00 16.87 -6.53
CA VAL A 248 17.22 16.12 -6.83
C VAL A 248 18.45 17.04 -6.74
N LEU A 249 18.40 18.21 -7.40
CA LEU A 249 19.50 19.18 -7.38
C LEU A 249 19.76 19.73 -5.97
N ALA A 250 18.73 20.04 -5.19
CA ALA A 250 18.89 20.56 -3.83
C ALA A 250 19.65 19.60 -2.92
N ARG A 251 19.50 18.29 -3.13
CA ARG A 251 20.21 17.21 -2.41
C ARG A 251 21.61 16.92 -2.96
N GLY A 252 21.99 17.59 -4.04
CA GLY A 252 23.24 17.35 -4.75
C GLY A 252 23.18 16.16 -5.69
N GLY A 253 22.00 15.70 -6.09
CA GLY A 253 21.84 14.67 -7.12
C GLY A 253 22.08 15.23 -8.53
N VAL A 254 22.15 14.34 -9.51
CA VAL A 254 22.43 14.68 -10.91
C VAL A 254 21.14 14.76 -11.69
N VAL A 255 20.94 15.81 -12.48
CA VAL A 255 19.88 15.88 -13.48
C VAL A 255 20.51 15.86 -14.86
N ILE A 256 20.05 14.93 -15.70
CA ILE A 256 20.48 14.74 -17.08
C ILE A 256 19.35 15.23 -17.98
N ASP A 257 19.64 16.24 -18.79
CA ASP A 257 18.73 16.77 -19.80
C ASP A 257 18.94 16.04 -21.12
N GLY A 258 18.09 15.06 -21.40
CA GLY A 258 17.97 14.36 -22.69
C GLY A 258 16.84 14.91 -23.55
N THR A 259 16.30 16.09 -23.25
CA THR A 259 15.23 16.71 -24.07
C THR A 259 15.79 17.24 -25.39
N GLU A 260 15.05 17.29 -26.49
CA GLU A 260 15.57 17.80 -27.78
C GLU A 260 16.05 19.25 -27.65
N VAL A 261 15.23 20.09 -27.01
CA VAL A 261 15.49 21.54 -26.84
C VAL A 261 16.56 21.88 -25.82
N GLY A 262 16.94 20.96 -24.91
CA GLY A 262 17.92 21.26 -23.85
C GLY A 262 17.44 22.32 -22.87
N SER A 263 16.13 22.37 -22.61
CA SER A 263 15.51 23.46 -21.85
C SER A 263 15.97 23.55 -20.39
N LEU A 264 16.33 22.42 -19.77
CA LEU A 264 16.82 22.39 -18.39
C LEU A 264 18.29 22.81 -18.34
N ALA A 265 19.10 22.33 -19.28
CA ALA A 265 20.51 22.72 -19.40
C ALA A 265 20.65 24.23 -19.69
N ALA A 266 19.72 24.83 -20.44
CA ALA A 266 19.70 26.27 -20.72
C ALA A 266 19.30 27.15 -19.51
N SER A 267 18.81 26.58 -18.42
CA SER A 267 18.34 27.33 -17.24
C SER A 267 19.44 27.89 -16.34
N GLY A 268 20.71 27.56 -16.60
CA GLY A 268 21.82 27.90 -15.71
C GLY A 268 21.89 27.04 -14.43
N ALA A 269 20.97 26.08 -14.26
CA ALA A 269 21.09 25.04 -13.25
C ALA A 269 22.28 24.11 -13.55
N PRO A 270 22.88 23.45 -12.53
CA PRO A 270 23.98 22.50 -12.73
C PRO A 270 23.44 21.17 -13.28
N VAL A 271 22.95 21.20 -14.52
CA VAL A 271 22.32 20.10 -15.25
C VAL A 271 23.29 19.59 -16.30
N VAL A 272 23.40 18.28 -16.42
CA VAL A 272 24.26 17.63 -17.42
C VAL A 272 23.48 17.45 -18.71
N ARG A 273 24.02 17.88 -19.84
CA ARG A 273 23.42 17.59 -21.15
C ARG A 273 23.67 16.11 -21.50
N GLY A 274 22.61 15.36 -21.77
CA GLY A 274 22.68 13.94 -22.10
C GLY A 274 22.25 13.62 -23.55
N PRO A 275 22.36 12.34 -23.95
CA PRO A 275 21.82 11.85 -25.20
C PRO A 275 20.31 12.09 -25.32
N GLN A 276 19.82 12.36 -26.53
CA GLN A 276 18.39 12.55 -26.81
C GLN A 276 17.66 11.24 -27.16
N THR A 277 18.42 10.17 -27.41
CA THR A 277 17.90 8.84 -27.74
C THR A 277 18.03 7.90 -26.55
N LEU A 278 16.93 7.25 -26.17
CA LEU A 278 16.91 6.37 -24.98
C LEU A 278 17.92 5.23 -25.05
N ALA A 279 18.16 4.66 -26.23
CA ALA A 279 19.13 3.57 -26.43
C ALA A 279 20.57 3.94 -26.02
N LEU A 280 20.92 5.24 -25.99
CA LEU A 280 22.25 5.72 -25.62
C LEU A 280 22.37 6.05 -24.12
N ILE A 281 21.25 6.20 -23.41
CA ILE A 281 21.22 6.55 -21.99
C ILE A 281 21.93 5.50 -21.11
N PRO A 282 21.72 4.17 -21.26
CA PRO A 282 22.42 3.19 -20.45
C PRO A 282 23.94 3.34 -20.53
N GLY A 283 24.48 3.43 -21.75
CA GLY A 283 25.92 3.60 -21.97
C GLY A 283 26.46 4.91 -21.43
N PHE A 284 25.73 6.01 -21.62
CA PHE A 284 26.11 7.33 -21.08
C PHE A 284 26.13 7.33 -19.55
N VAL A 285 25.12 6.75 -18.90
CA VAL A 285 25.08 6.66 -17.44
C VAL A 285 26.25 5.82 -16.93
N GLU A 286 26.47 4.63 -17.50
CA GLU A 286 27.50 3.68 -17.05
C GLU A 286 28.93 4.25 -17.21
N HIS A 287 29.22 4.91 -18.33
CA HIS A 287 30.60 5.30 -18.68
C HIS A 287 30.92 6.77 -18.41
N GLU A 288 29.94 7.67 -18.43
CA GLU A 288 30.18 9.12 -18.25
C GLU A 288 29.74 9.62 -16.86
N ILE A 289 28.61 9.12 -16.37
CA ILE A 289 27.98 9.65 -15.14
C ILE A 289 28.46 8.92 -13.90
N LEU A 290 28.37 7.58 -13.87
CA LEU A 290 28.74 6.82 -12.67
C LEU A 290 30.20 7.00 -12.24
N PRO A 291 31.20 6.97 -13.13
CA PRO A 291 32.60 7.12 -12.72
C PRO A 291 32.90 8.48 -12.09
N ARG A 292 32.16 9.52 -12.51
CA ARG A 292 32.33 10.91 -12.05
C ARG A 292 31.25 11.34 -11.08
N LEU A 293 30.38 10.43 -10.63
CA LEU A 293 29.22 10.75 -9.81
C LEU A 293 29.59 11.55 -8.55
N PRO A 294 30.66 11.21 -7.78
CA PRO A 294 31.04 12.00 -6.60
C PRO A 294 31.43 13.45 -6.94
N GLU A 295 32.12 13.67 -8.05
CA GLU A 295 32.55 14.99 -8.52
C GLU A 295 31.34 15.84 -8.93
N ILE A 296 30.45 15.28 -9.77
CA ILE A 296 29.24 15.98 -10.22
C ILE A 296 28.37 16.34 -9.01
N LYS A 297 28.19 15.40 -8.05
CA LYS A 297 27.43 15.68 -6.82
C LYS A 297 28.06 16.82 -6.00
N ALA A 298 29.39 16.90 -5.94
CA ALA A 298 30.08 18.00 -5.25
C ALA A 298 29.87 19.35 -5.97
N GLU A 299 29.97 19.38 -7.29
CA GLU A 299 29.71 20.58 -8.11
C GLU A 299 28.27 21.07 -7.96
N VAL A 300 27.29 20.17 -8.01
CA VAL A 300 25.87 20.52 -7.82
C VAL A 300 25.64 21.12 -6.43
N ARG A 301 26.26 20.57 -5.37
CA ARG A 301 26.16 21.10 -4.01
C ARG A 301 26.80 22.48 -3.85
N ALA A 302 27.90 22.73 -4.56
CA ALA A 302 28.62 24.00 -4.52
C ALA A 302 27.94 25.10 -5.35
N SER A 303 27.14 24.72 -6.35
CA SER A 303 26.48 25.65 -7.27
C SER A 303 25.66 26.73 -6.57
N GLU A 304 25.83 27.96 -7.02
CA GLU A 304 25.02 29.09 -6.58
C GLU A 304 23.54 28.90 -6.92
N TRP A 305 23.24 28.31 -8.08
CA TRP A 305 21.87 28.00 -8.47
C TRP A 305 21.20 27.10 -7.43
N THR A 306 21.88 26.03 -7.02
CA THR A 306 21.37 25.09 -6.00
C THR A 306 21.14 25.79 -4.67
N ARG A 307 22.06 26.66 -4.24
CA ARG A 307 21.90 27.41 -2.98
C ARG A 307 20.73 28.38 -3.02
N ARG A 308 20.50 29.09 -4.13
CA ARG A 308 19.41 30.08 -4.29
C ARG A 308 18.03 29.42 -4.40
N ASN A 309 17.91 28.30 -5.10
CA ASN A 309 16.64 27.61 -5.35
C ASN A 309 16.23 26.63 -4.22
N ARG A 310 16.58 26.99 -2.98
CA ARG A 310 16.20 26.27 -1.77
C ARG A 310 14.93 26.82 -1.17
N LEU A 311 14.06 25.92 -0.70
CA LEU A 311 12.81 26.30 -0.06
C LEU A 311 13.04 27.21 1.15
N GLU A 312 14.13 27.01 1.88
CA GLU A 312 14.50 27.81 3.06
C GLU A 312 14.66 29.30 2.72
N ASN A 313 15.14 29.63 1.52
CA ASN A 313 15.34 31.02 1.11
C ASN A 313 13.99 31.71 0.90
N LEU A 314 13.07 31.09 0.15
CA LEU A 314 11.73 31.65 -0.01
C LEU A 314 11.00 31.70 1.33
N ALA A 315 11.09 30.62 2.12
CA ALA A 315 10.46 30.51 3.43
C ALA A 315 10.91 31.60 4.41
N SER A 316 12.16 32.07 4.31
CA SER A 316 12.68 33.19 5.12
C SER A 316 12.08 34.55 4.76
N CYS A 317 11.56 34.70 3.53
CA CYS A 317 10.88 35.90 3.07
C CYS A 317 9.37 35.88 3.31
N LEU A 318 8.82 34.77 3.84
CA LEU A 318 7.39 34.64 4.07
C LEU A 318 7.01 35.15 5.47
N PRO A 319 5.98 35.99 5.62
CA PRO A 319 5.55 36.57 6.90
C PRO A 319 4.72 35.60 7.77
N PHE A 320 4.90 34.28 7.58
CA PHE A 320 4.09 33.27 8.25
C PHE A 320 4.89 32.53 9.32
N GLY A 321 4.24 32.25 10.45
CA GLY A 321 4.80 31.36 11.48
C GLY A 321 4.86 29.91 10.99
N ARG A 322 5.87 29.18 11.44
CA ARG A 322 5.89 27.72 11.34
C ARG A 322 5.03 27.13 12.45
N ASP A 323 4.24 26.12 12.12
CA ASP A 323 3.55 25.31 13.10
C ASP A 323 4.19 23.90 13.09
N PRO A 324 4.96 23.53 14.13
CA PRO A 324 5.56 22.21 14.23
C PRO A 324 4.54 21.06 14.10
N GLY A 325 3.27 21.29 14.48
CA GLY A 325 2.15 20.35 14.33
C GLY A 325 1.47 20.37 12.96
N ALA A 326 1.69 21.43 12.16
CA ALA A 326 1.18 21.54 10.79
C ALA A 326 2.07 20.91 9.73
N THR A 327 3.37 20.74 10.06
CA THR A 327 4.18 19.70 9.43
C THR A 327 3.30 18.48 9.44
N CYS A 328 2.94 18.00 8.24
CA CYS A 328 2.08 16.84 8.18
C CYS A 328 2.74 15.83 9.13
N ALA A 329 1.96 15.18 10.02
CA ALA A 329 2.49 14.11 10.87
C ALA A 329 3.27 13.05 10.03
N MET A 330 3.10 13.13 8.70
CA MET A 330 4.06 13.25 7.57
C MET A 330 5.53 12.89 7.81
N LEU A 331 6.32 13.81 8.38
CA LEU A 331 7.78 13.75 8.13
C LEU A 331 8.69 14.40 9.18
N THR A 332 8.20 14.87 10.34
CA THR A 332 9.12 15.49 11.33
C THR A 332 8.88 15.03 12.76
N SER A 333 9.79 14.19 13.27
CA SER A 333 10.11 14.13 14.69
C SER A 333 11.48 14.77 14.92
N LYS A 334 11.57 16.11 14.82
CA LYS A 334 12.69 16.81 15.47
C LYS A 334 12.27 17.07 16.92
N GLY A 335 12.85 16.31 17.86
CA GLY A 335 12.69 16.50 19.30
C GLY A 335 11.87 15.43 20.05
N ALA A 336 11.31 14.43 19.37
CA ALA A 336 10.82 13.24 20.09
C ALA A 336 12.04 12.38 20.44
N PRO A 337 12.15 11.84 21.68
CA PRO A 337 13.20 10.89 22.03
C PRO A 337 13.25 9.78 20.97
N GLU A 338 14.45 9.36 20.60
CA GLU A 338 14.74 8.34 19.59
C GLU A 338 13.91 7.08 19.91
N ARG A 339 12.73 7.00 19.31
CA ARG A 339 11.76 5.94 19.61
C ARG A 339 12.19 4.75 18.79
N ALA A 340 12.40 3.61 19.46
CA ALA A 340 12.63 2.35 18.77
C ALA A 340 11.57 2.15 17.66
N PRO A 341 11.98 1.76 16.44
CA PRO A 341 11.07 1.45 15.35
C PRO A 341 9.93 0.53 15.81
N ARG A 342 8.68 0.90 15.52
CA ARG A 342 7.54 0.05 15.85
C ARG A 342 7.22 -0.88 14.69
N THR A 343 6.72 -2.08 15.01
CA THR A 343 6.19 -2.99 13.99
C THR A 343 4.67 -2.92 13.99
N MET A 344 4.10 -2.61 12.83
CA MET A 344 2.65 -2.58 12.61
C MET A 344 2.23 -3.65 11.62
N PHE A 345 1.34 -4.56 12.04
CA PHE A 345 0.70 -5.51 11.14
C PHE A 345 -0.57 -4.93 10.53
N LEU A 346 -0.74 -5.11 9.22
CA LEU A 346 -1.89 -4.69 8.45
C LEU A 346 -2.44 -5.86 7.62
N PRO A 347 -3.31 -6.70 8.20
CA PRO A 347 -4.04 -7.71 7.44
C PRO A 347 -5.20 -7.07 6.66
N THR A 348 -5.42 -7.49 5.41
CA THR A 348 -6.63 -7.10 4.67
C THR A 348 -7.84 -7.91 5.10
N ASN A 349 -9.03 -7.35 4.85
CA ASN A 349 -10.24 -8.15 4.84
C ASN A 349 -10.22 -9.05 3.60
N GLY A 350 -10.13 -10.37 3.82
CA GLY A 350 -10.40 -11.36 2.78
C GLY A 350 -11.87 -11.74 2.76
N VAL A 351 -12.17 -12.91 2.19
CA VAL A 351 -13.49 -13.57 2.30
C VAL A 351 -13.80 -13.97 3.75
N GLY A 352 -12.79 -14.06 4.61
CA GLY A 352 -12.90 -14.33 6.05
C GLY A 352 -11.72 -13.73 6.83
N LEU A 353 -11.43 -14.28 8.01
CA LEU A 353 -10.43 -13.73 8.94
C LEU A 353 -9.01 -14.29 8.77
N GLY A 354 -8.73 -14.96 7.64
CA GLY A 354 -7.51 -15.74 7.47
C GLY A 354 -6.22 -14.92 7.50
N HIS A 355 -6.23 -13.71 6.92
CA HIS A 355 -5.10 -12.78 6.94
C HIS A 355 -4.77 -12.32 8.37
N ALA A 356 -5.79 -11.86 9.11
CA ALA A 356 -5.60 -11.44 10.50
C ALA A 356 -5.11 -12.58 11.40
N GLN A 357 -5.64 -13.79 11.20
CA GLN A 357 -5.22 -14.98 11.92
C GLN A 357 -3.73 -15.29 11.68
N ARG A 358 -3.24 -15.28 10.44
CA ARG A 358 -1.82 -15.51 10.13
C ARG A 358 -0.92 -14.43 10.72
N CYS A 359 -1.28 -13.16 10.56
CA CYS A 359 -0.53 -12.06 11.16
C CYS A 359 -0.44 -12.21 12.70
N ALA A 360 -1.53 -12.57 13.37
CA ALA A 360 -1.53 -12.80 14.81
C ALA A 360 -0.66 -13.99 15.23
N LEU A 361 -0.61 -15.06 14.44
CA LEU A 361 0.27 -16.20 14.68
C LEU A 361 1.74 -15.82 14.55
N ILE A 362 2.10 -15.05 13.52
CA ILE A 362 3.49 -14.57 13.33
C ILE A 362 3.86 -13.59 14.44
N ALA A 363 3.00 -12.61 14.74
CA ALA A 363 3.22 -11.61 15.78
C ALA A 363 3.47 -12.24 17.16
N ARG A 364 2.82 -13.37 17.47
CA ARG A 364 3.00 -14.09 18.74
C ARG A 364 4.39 -14.72 18.87
N GLU A 365 5.01 -15.12 17.76
CA GLU A 365 6.37 -15.68 17.76
C GLU A 365 7.45 -14.57 17.73
N MET A 366 7.06 -13.29 17.66
CA MET A 366 8.03 -12.19 17.69
C MET A 366 8.62 -11.99 19.09
N PRO A 367 9.90 -11.58 19.22
CA PRO A 367 10.53 -11.28 20.50
C PRO A 367 9.76 -10.22 21.30
N ALA A 368 9.68 -10.39 22.62
CA ALA A 368 8.94 -9.51 23.54
C ALA A 368 9.41 -8.03 23.54
N GLY A 369 10.63 -7.77 23.08
CA GLY A 369 11.16 -6.41 22.92
C GLY A 369 10.58 -5.64 21.71
N ASN A 370 9.90 -6.32 20.80
CA ASN A 370 9.29 -5.68 19.64
C ASN A 370 7.93 -5.08 20.01
N ALA A 371 7.82 -3.75 19.92
CA ALA A 371 6.54 -3.06 20.07
C ALA A 371 5.63 -3.38 18.87
N VAL A 372 4.84 -4.43 18.99
CA VAL A 372 3.88 -4.89 17.97
C VAL A 372 2.53 -4.21 18.15
N SER A 373 1.99 -3.70 17.05
CA SER A 373 0.62 -3.19 16.99
C SER A 373 -0.05 -3.62 15.69
N PHE A 374 -1.37 -3.53 15.64
CA PHE A 374 -2.14 -3.84 14.46
C PHE A 374 -2.94 -2.63 13.98
N THR A 375 -3.14 -2.57 12.67
CA THR A 375 -4.20 -1.79 12.07
C THR A 375 -4.96 -2.68 11.10
N ALA A 376 -6.27 -2.83 11.30
CA ALA A 376 -7.07 -3.78 10.52
C ALA A 376 -8.47 -3.25 10.30
N PHE A 377 -9.15 -3.75 9.28
CA PHE A 377 -10.56 -3.41 9.10
C PHE A 377 -11.44 -3.99 10.22
N PRO A 378 -12.64 -3.43 10.46
CA PRO A 378 -13.44 -3.70 11.67
C PRO A 378 -13.70 -5.18 11.95
N SER A 379 -13.92 -6.01 10.91
CA SER A 379 -14.17 -7.45 11.07
C SER A 379 -13.00 -8.23 11.68
N CYS A 380 -11.77 -7.72 11.60
CA CYS A 380 -10.58 -8.38 12.13
C CYS A 380 -10.22 -7.93 13.56
N VAL A 381 -10.77 -6.81 14.03
CA VAL A 381 -10.35 -6.15 15.28
C VAL A 381 -10.53 -7.06 16.48
N GLU A 382 -11.73 -7.62 16.67
CA GLU A 382 -12.02 -8.48 17.83
C GLU A 382 -11.11 -9.71 17.89
N LEU A 383 -10.82 -10.33 16.73
CA LEU A 383 -9.89 -11.46 16.65
C LEU A 383 -8.49 -11.07 17.15
N ILE A 384 -7.98 -9.93 16.70
CA ILE A 384 -6.64 -9.45 17.03
C ILE A 384 -6.54 -9.08 18.51
N GLU A 385 -7.54 -8.39 19.05
CA GLU A 385 -7.59 -7.99 20.47
C GLU A 385 -7.68 -9.21 21.39
N ARG A 386 -8.49 -10.22 21.05
CA ARG A 386 -8.55 -11.50 21.79
C ARG A 386 -7.23 -12.27 21.77
N ARG A 387 -6.36 -12.02 20.79
CA ARG A 387 -5.00 -12.58 20.72
C ARG A 387 -3.98 -11.78 21.53
N GLY A 388 -4.40 -10.70 22.18
CA GLY A 388 -3.58 -9.88 23.08
C GLY A 388 -2.87 -8.72 22.41
N PHE A 389 -3.22 -8.36 21.17
CA PHE A 389 -2.55 -7.28 20.45
C PHE A 389 -3.42 -6.01 20.36
N PRO A 390 -2.84 -4.82 20.54
CA PRO A 390 -3.57 -3.57 20.32
C PRO A 390 -3.86 -3.39 18.83
N CYS A 391 -5.12 -3.08 18.49
CA CYS A 391 -5.56 -2.93 17.11
C CYS A 391 -6.28 -1.60 16.88
N ARG A 392 -5.88 -0.86 15.84
CA ARG A 392 -6.58 0.35 15.37
C ARG A 392 -7.48 0.01 14.18
N PRO A 393 -8.75 0.45 14.16
CA PRO A 393 -9.65 0.14 13.06
C PRO A 393 -9.37 0.99 11.82
N LEU A 394 -9.32 0.34 10.66
CA LEU A 394 -9.41 0.97 9.33
C LEU A 394 -10.87 1.24 8.96
N VAL A 395 -11.09 2.07 7.94
CA VAL A 395 -12.41 2.33 7.35
C VAL A 395 -12.68 1.32 6.24
N GLN A 396 -13.80 0.59 6.36
CA GLN A 396 -14.26 -0.35 5.35
C GLN A 396 -14.90 0.38 4.16
N LYS A 397 -14.81 -0.22 2.97
CA LYS A 397 -15.56 0.24 1.80
C LYS A 397 -17.06 0.18 2.10
N SER A 398 -17.78 1.24 1.72
CA SER A 398 -19.23 1.37 1.88
C SER A 398 -19.84 1.85 0.58
N ALA A 399 -21.02 1.31 0.24
CA ALA A 399 -21.82 1.80 -0.88
C ALA A 399 -22.36 3.22 -0.64
N ALA A 400 -22.33 3.71 0.61
CA ALA A 400 -22.74 5.06 0.95
C ALA A 400 -21.68 6.13 0.60
N HIS A 401 -20.47 5.75 0.21
CA HIS A 401 -19.43 6.70 -0.18
C HIS A 401 -19.59 7.13 -1.65
N VAL A 402 -19.48 8.43 -1.91
CA VAL A 402 -19.57 9.01 -3.27
C VAL A 402 -18.50 8.41 -4.20
N ASP A 403 -17.25 8.37 -3.74
CA ASP A 403 -16.15 7.75 -4.47
C ASP A 403 -15.95 6.29 -4.03
N PRO A 404 -15.71 5.35 -4.97
CA PRO A 404 -15.50 3.94 -4.66
C PRO A 404 -14.20 3.66 -3.87
N PHE A 405 -13.33 4.67 -3.72
CA PHE A 405 -12.06 4.63 -2.99
C PHE A 405 -11.99 5.57 -1.79
N ALA A 406 -13.10 6.23 -1.41
CA ALA A 406 -13.09 7.21 -0.32
C ALA A 406 -12.57 6.61 1.00
N ASN A 407 -12.90 5.35 1.28
CA ASN A 407 -12.41 4.66 2.48
C ASN A 407 -10.88 4.50 2.47
N ASP A 408 -10.30 4.25 1.29
CA ASP A 408 -8.86 4.08 1.12
C ASP A 408 -8.13 5.42 1.33
N MET A 409 -8.69 6.53 0.85
CA MET A 409 -8.17 7.87 1.11
C MET A 409 -8.18 8.22 2.61
N VAL A 410 -9.24 7.87 3.34
CA VAL A 410 -9.29 8.05 4.80
C VAL A 410 -8.24 7.17 5.50
N ASN A 411 -8.09 5.92 5.04
CA ASN A 411 -7.07 5.01 5.56
C ASN A 411 -5.66 5.54 5.31
N HIS A 412 -5.38 6.11 4.14
CA HIS A 412 -4.12 6.77 3.83
C HIS A 412 -3.80 7.89 4.84
N ARG A 413 -4.77 8.74 5.16
CA ARG A 413 -4.62 9.79 6.20
C ARG A 413 -4.40 9.22 7.60
N ARG A 414 -5.00 8.08 7.94
CA ARG A 414 -4.83 7.40 9.23
C ARG A 414 -3.45 6.74 9.35
N LEU A 415 -3.06 5.96 8.34
CA LEU A 415 -1.73 5.35 8.25
C LEU A 415 -0.64 6.42 8.31
N GLY A 416 -0.81 7.47 7.50
CA GLY A 416 -0.03 8.71 7.54
C GLY A 416 -0.25 9.58 8.78
N ARG A 417 -0.77 9.06 9.89
CA ARG A 417 -0.68 9.68 11.23
C ARG A 417 -0.10 8.72 12.25
N TRP A 418 -0.24 7.42 12.01
CA TRP A 418 0.15 6.38 12.94
C TRP A 418 1.56 5.85 12.72
N LEU A 419 2.06 5.95 11.48
CA LEU A 419 3.38 5.49 11.07
C LEU A 419 4.31 6.69 10.89
N SER A 420 5.57 6.51 11.29
CA SER A 420 6.66 7.48 11.14
C SER A 420 7.79 6.87 10.30
N PRO A 421 8.69 7.70 9.76
CA PRO A 421 9.87 7.18 9.05
C PRO A 421 10.66 6.18 9.89
N GLY A 422 11.07 5.06 9.28
CA GLY A 422 11.76 3.95 9.95
C GLY A 422 10.86 2.96 10.69
N ASP A 423 9.54 3.22 10.86
CA ASP A 423 8.62 2.19 11.37
C ASP A 423 8.51 1.02 10.35
N ARG A 424 8.26 -0.19 10.86
CA ARG A 424 8.08 -1.40 10.07
C ARG A 424 6.61 -1.69 9.80
N LEU A 425 6.25 -1.93 8.54
CA LEU A 425 4.88 -2.31 8.14
C LEU A 425 4.85 -3.73 7.59
N ILE A 426 4.09 -4.62 8.24
CA ILE A 426 3.88 -5.99 7.79
C ILE A 426 2.49 -6.09 7.17
N PHE A 427 2.45 -6.21 5.85
CA PHE A 427 1.21 -6.28 5.09
C PHE A 427 0.86 -7.73 4.74
N ASP A 428 -0.34 -8.22 5.07
CA ASP A 428 -0.86 -9.50 4.56
C ASP A 428 -2.14 -9.27 3.77
N GLY A 429 -2.06 -9.43 2.45
CA GLY A 429 -3.16 -9.18 1.53
C GLY A 429 -2.82 -9.58 0.10
N VAL A 430 -3.86 -9.77 -0.72
CA VAL A 430 -3.70 -10.08 -2.15
C VAL A 430 -3.48 -8.80 -2.97
N PHE A 431 -4.20 -7.72 -2.62
CA PHE A 431 -4.16 -6.45 -3.34
C PHE A 431 -3.57 -5.34 -2.46
N VAL A 432 -2.52 -4.69 -2.94
CA VAL A 432 -1.86 -3.57 -2.26
C VAL A 432 -2.61 -2.28 -2.57
N PHE A 433 -3.42 -1.78 -1.63
CA PHE A 433 -4.18 -0.53 -1.78
C PHE A 433 -3.28 0.70 -1.93
N ASP A 434 -3.81 1.81 -2.48
CA ASP A 434 -3.04 3.04 -2.66
C ASP A 434 -2.64 3.63 -1.31
N SER A 435 -3.49 3.52 -0.29
CA SER A 435 -3.15 3.97 1.05
C SER A 435 -1.89 3.30 1.59
N ILE A 436 -1.72 2.00 1.34
CA ILE A 436 -0.59 1.21 1.80
C ILE A 436 0.64 1.56 0.95
N TYR A 437 0.51 1.47 -0.36
CA TYR A 437 1.55 1.80 -1.32
C TYR A 437 2.14 3.19 -1.10
N ARG A 438 1.27 4.21 -1.01
CA ARG A 438 1.68 5.60 -0.78
C ARG A 438 2.29 5.79 0.59
N THR A 439 1.73 5.21 1.65
CA THR A 439 2.30 5.37 2.99
C THR A 439 3.70 4.75 3.08
N ILE A 440 3.94 3.58 2.46
CA ILE A 440 5.28 2.97 2.43
C ILE A 440 6.28 3.93 1.80
N GLN A 441 5.93 4.47 0.63
CA GLN A 441 6.83 5.33 -0.15
C GLN A 441 7.03 6.71 0.49
N GLU A 442 5.93 7.41 0.82
CA GLU A 442 5.94 8.78 1.35
C GLU A 442 6.51 8.84 2.78
N ARG A 443 6.52 7.73 3.54
CA ARG A 443 7.13 7.66 4.87
C ARG A 443 8.49 7.02 4.92
N GLY A 444 8.92 6.32 3.87
CA GLY A 444 10.13 5.49 3.91
C GLY A 444 10.02 4.41 4.99
N LEU A 445 8.94 3.62 4.95
CA LEU A 445 8.75 2.49 5.88
C LEU A 445 9.64 1.30 5.48
N ASP A 446 10.06 0.53 6.49
CA ASP A 446 10.59 -0.83 6.27
C ASP A 446 9.39 -1.77 6.07
N ALA A 447 9.08 -2.12 4.82
CA ALA A 447 7.84 -2.81 4.49
C ALA A 447 8.07 -4.28 4.09
N THR A 448 7.33 -5.20 4.73
CA THR A 448 7.33 -6.62 4.41
C THR A 448 5.95 -7.04 3.90
N TRP A 449 5.88 -7.70 2.75
CA TRP A 449 4.64 -8.29 2.22
C TRP A 449 4.58 -9.78 2.53
N ILE A 450 3.56 -10.21 3.27
CA ILE A 450 3.16 -11.62 3.37
C ILE A 450 2.25 -11.94 2.19
N ARG A 451 2.77 -12.67 1.21
CA ARG A 451 2.09 -12.99 -0.04
C ARG A 451 1.94 -14.50 -0.22
N ARG A 452 0.72 -15.01 -0.03
CA ARG A 452 0.41 -16.41 -0.34
C ARG A 452 0.34 -16.67 -1.84
N GLY A 453 0.75 -17.89 -2.22
CA GLY A 453 0.68 -18.40 -3.58
C GLY A 453 -0.63 -19.14 -3.88
N LEU A 454 -0.50 -20.17 -4.72
CA LEU A 454 -1.57 -21.03 -5.23
C LEU A 454 -2.67 -20.25 -5.96
N TRP A 455 -2.26 -19.32 -6.81
CA TRP A 455 -3.14 -18.60 -7.71
C TRP A 455 -3.58 -19.50 -8.86
N ARG A 456 -4.79 -19.28 -9.36
CA ARG A 456 -5.32 -20.03 -10.50
C ARG A 456 -4.58 -19.63 -11.77
N THR A 457 -4.46 -20.55 -12.73
CA THR A 457 -3.71 -20.34 -13.98
C THR A 457 -4.23 -19.15 -14.82
N HIS A 458 -5.52 -18.84 -14.74
CA HIS A 458 -6.16 -17.71 -15.43
C HIS A 458 -6.16 -16.41 -14.62
N GLN A 459 -5.62 -16.41 -13.38
CA GLN A 459 -5.50 -15.19 -12.58
C GLN A 459 -4.26 -14.41 -12.98
N THR A 460 -4.47 -13.29 -13.68
CA THR A 460 -3.43 -12.34 -13.97
C THR A 460 -3.24 -11.40 -12.77
N ASN A 461 -2.48 -11.83 -11.76
CA ASN A 461 -2.14 -11.00 -10.59
C ASN A 461 -0.99 -10.00 -10.86
N THR A 462 -0.75 -9.65 -12.14
CA THR A 462 0.32 -8.74 -12.56
C THR A 462 0.20 -7.36 -11.91
N ALA A 463 -1.01 -6.83 -11.76
CA ALA A 463 -1.24 -5.54 -11.09
C ALA A 463 -0.92 -5.57 -9.59
N ALA A 464 -1.08 -6.71 -8.92
CA ALA A 464 -0.66 -6.86 -7.53
C ALA A 464 0.86 -7.01 -7.42
N LEU A 465 1.46 -7.76 -8.35
CA LEU A 465 2.91 -7.96 -8.43
C LEU A 465 3.66 -6.68 -8.85
N SER A 466 3.06 -5.79 -9.65
CA SER A 466 3.73 -4.56 -10.08
C SER A 466 4.05 -3.63 -8.92
N ARG A 467 3.36 -3.77 -7.78
CA ARG A 467 3.61 -3.03 -6.53
C ARG A 467 4.57 -3.74 -5.58
N GLU A 468 5.08 -4.93 -5.90
CA GLU A 468 6.03 -5.66 -5.05
C GLU A 468 7.29 -4.83 -4.74
N HIS A 469 7.73 -4.01 -5.69
CA HIS A 469 8.98 -3.25 -5.60
C HIS A 469 9.03 -2.23 -4.46
N VAL A 470 7.89 -1.88 -3.83
CA VAL A 470 7.87 -0.98 -2.67
C VAL A 470 8.17 -1.69 -1.36
N PHE A 471 8.11 -3.03 -1.34
CA PHE A 471 8.41 -3.82 -0.17
C PHE A 471 9.90 -4.19 -0.17
N ASN A 472 10.56 -3.93 0.96
CA ASN A 472 11.94 -4.34 1.20
C ASN A 472 12.06 -5.87 1.22
N GLN A 473 10.98 -6.55 1.60
CA GLN A 473 10.92 -7.99 1.79
C GLN A 473 9.56 -8.58 1.39
N VAL A 474 9.57 -9.80 0.88
CA VAL A 474 8.36 -10.59 0.63
C VAL A 474 8.52 -11.94 1.33
N ILE A 475 7.62 -12.23 2.27
CA ILE A 475 7.49 -13.55 2.87
C ILE A 475 6.43 -14.32 2.08
N VAL A 476 6.77 -15.51 1.62
CA VAL A 476 5.88 -16.42 0.91
C VAL A 476 5.60 -17.61 1.81
N PRO A 477 4.46 -17.61 2.54
CA PRO A 477 3.96 -18.81 3.20
C PRO A 477 3.70 -19.90 2.17
N GLU A 478 4.40 -21.01 2.32
CA GLU A 478 4.22 -22.17 1.45
C GLU A 478 2.97 -22.96 1.83
N GLU A 479 2.60 -23.87 0.94
CA GLU A 479 1.62 -24.92 1.10
C GLU A 479 2.28 -26.17 1.71
N ALA A 480 1.46 -27.10 2.23
CA ALA A 480 1.93 -28.30 2.89
C ALA A 480 2.73 -29.26 1.98
N PHE A 481 2.53 -29.18 0.66
CA PHE A 481 3.13 -30.08 -0.34
C PHE A 481 3.84 -29.30 -1.44
N ASP A 482 4.99 -29.80 -1.86
CA ASP A 482 5.93 -29.09 -2.74
C ASP A 482 5.35 -28.80 -4.13
N GLU A 483 4.52 -29.69 -4.68
CA GLU A 483 3.91 -29.49 -6.00
C GLU A 483 2.89 -28.34 -6.05
N LEU A 484 2.49 -27.79 -4.90
CA LEU A 484 1.61 -26.64 -4.80
C LEU A 484 2.39 -25.31 -4.74
N ASN A 485 3.71 -25.36 -4.49
CA ASN A 485 4.55 -24.20 -4.21
C ASN A 485 5.15 -23.60 -5.48
N GLN A 486 4.33 -22.86 -6.23
CA GLN A 486 4.78 -22.11 -7.41
C GLN A 486 5.50 -20.80 -7.02
N HIS A 487 6.59 -20.49 -7.72
CA HIS A 487 7.32 -19.22 -7.57
C HIS A 487 6.78 -18.17 -8.54
N TYR A 488 6.34 -17.02 -8.01
CA TYR A 488 5.76 -15.91 -8.81
C TYR A 488 6.72 -14.74 -9.02
N SER A 489 7.71 -14.57 -8.16
CA SER A 489 8.77 -13.57 -8.29
C SER A 489 10.07 -14.10 -7.71
N PHE A 490 11.19 -13.47 -8.07
CA PHE A 490 12.55 -13.91 -7.72
C PHE A 490 13.39 -12.74 -7.21
N GLY A 491 14.28 -13.01 -6.26
CA GLY A 491 15.22 -12.03 -5.71
C GLY A 491 15.58 -12.31 -4.26
N ALA A 492 16.65 -11.68 -3.77
CA ALA A 492 17.13 -11.84 -2.39
C ALA A 492 16.15 -11.28 -1.35
N HIS A 493 15.22 -10.41 -1.76
CA HIS A 493 14.15 -9.87 -0.93
C HIS A 493 13.01 -10.87 -0.69
N ILE A 494 12.99 -12.01 -1.39
CA ILE A 494 11.92 -13.02 -1.28
C ILE A 494 12.38 -14.15 -0.38
N ARG A 495 11.55 -14.45 0.62
CA ARG A 495 11.77 -15.53 1.57
C ARG A 495 10.58 -16.48 1.58
N HIS A 496 10.83 -17.71 1.15
CA HIS A 496 9.90 -18.81 1.33
C HIS A 496 10.01 -19.32 2.77
N VAL A 497 8.87 -19.51 3.41
CA VAL A 497 8.77 -20.07 4.76
C VAL A 497 7.74 -21.19 4.76
N GLY A 498 7.87 -22.12 5.71
CA GLY A 498 6.85 -23.14 5.89
C GLY A 498 5.45 -22.58 6.13
N PRO A 499 4.38 -23.41 6.08
CA PRO A 499 3.04 -22.90 6.20
C PRO A 499 2.79 -22.18 7.53
N ILE A 500 2.02 -21.08 7.50
CA ILE A 500 1.65 -20.35 8.73
C ILE A 500 0.40 -21.01 9.32
N VAL A 501 0.57 -21.76 10.40
CA VAL A 501 -0.47 -22.65 10.92
C VAL A 501 -0.76 -22.37 12.38
N GLN A 502 -2.05 -22.37 12.74
CA GLN A 502 -2.44 -22.49 14.14
C GLN A 502 -2.28 -23.95 14.56
N ALA A 503 -1.13 -24.28 15.13
CA ALA A 503 -0.95 -25.55 15.82
C ALA A 503 -1.59 -25.47 17.21
N ALA A 504 -2.44 -26.44 17.52
CA ALA A 504 -2.99 -26.64 18.86
C ALA A 504 -2.68 -28.08 19.29
N SER A 505 -2.08 -28.25 20.48
CA SER A 505 -1.80 -29.59 21.02
C SER A 505 -3.10 -30.39 21.08
N THR A 506 -3.20 -31.47 20.32
CA THR A 506 -4.30 -32.42 20.42
C THR A 506 -4.28 -33.04 21.80
N ASN A 507 -5.35 -32.83 22.57
CA ASN A 507 -5.48 -33.34 23.92
C ASN A 507 -6.86 -33.97 24.07
N ALA A 508 -6.90 -35.30 24.17
CA ALA A 508 -8.14 -36.07 24.23
C ALA A 508 -9.01 -35.67 25.45
N ALA A 509 -8.40 -35.41 26.61
CA ALA A 509 -9.15 -34.95 27.79
C ALA A 509 -9.80 -33.59 27.55
N ARG A 510 -9.05 -32.70 26.90
CA ARG A 510 -9.50 -31.37 26.53
C ARG A 510 -10.58 -31.42 25.42
N ASN A 511 -10.55 -32.38 24.50
CA ASN A 511 -11.61 -32.58 23.51
C ASN A 511 -12.89 -33.11 24.17
N ARG A 512 -12.77 -34.10 25.08
CA ARG A 512 -13.89 -34.58 25.90
C ARG A 512 -14.53 -33.46 26.71
N SER A 513 -13.73 -32.58 27.31
CA SER A 513 -14.26 -31.45 28.08
C SER A 513 -15.01 -30.44 27.20
N THR A 514 -14.56 -30.17 25.97
CA THR A 514 -15.32 -29.36 25.01
C THR A 514 -16.66 -29.99 24.69
N ARG A 515 -16.68 -31.29 24.36
CA ARG A 515 -17.92 -32.00 24.02
C ARG A 515 -18.90 -31.99 25.19
N ALA A 516 -18.44 -32.26 26.41
CA ALA A 516 -19.27 -32.20 27.61
C ALA A 516 -19.83 -30.79 27.87
N ALA A 517 -19.05 -29.73 27.60
CA ALA A 517 -19.52 -28.36 27.72
C ALA A 517 -20.59 -28.03 26.68
N ILE A 518 -20.43 -28.49 25.44
CA ILE A 518 -21.43 -28.33 24.36
C ILE A 518 -22.71 -29.10 24.70
N ALA A 519 -22.60 -30.37 25.12
CA ALA A 519 -23.75 -31.19 25.50
C ALA A 519 -24.57 -30.54 26.62
N ARG A 520 -23.88 -30.05 27.66
CA ARG A 520 -24.51 -29.31 28.77
C ARG A 520 -25.20 -28.04 28.31
N HIS A 521 -24.55 -27.27 27.43
CA HIS A 521 -25.13 -26.03 26.91
C HIS A 521 -26.37 -26.28 26.04
N LEU A 522 -26.37 -27.36 25.26
CA LEU A 522 -27.49 -27.74 24.41
C LEU A 522 -28.59 -28.51 25.15
N GLY A 523 -28.32 -29.00 26.36
CA GLY A 523 -29.22 -29.88 27.11
C GLY A 523 -29.44 -31.23 26.40
N ARG A 524 -28.45 -31.68 25.63
CA ARG A 524 -28.55 -32.87 24.78
C ARG A 524 -27.20 -33.58 24.69
N ASP A 525 -27.21 -34.89 24.93
CA ASP A 525 -26.08 -35.77 24.69
C ASP A 525 -25.96 -36.16 23.22
N PHE A 526 -24.73 -36.45 22.79
CA PHE A 526 -24.41 -36.88 21.43
C PHE A 526 -23.12 -37.71 21.42
N ASP A 527 -23.11 -38.74 20.56
CA ASP A 527 -21.99 -39.66 20.40
C ASP A 527 -21.07 -39.22 19.27
N ARG A 528 -21.64 -38.65 18.21
CA ARG A 528 -20.91 -38.14 17.04
C ARG A 528 -21.08 -36.63 16.90
N MET A 529 -20.03 -35.96 16.43
CA MET A 529 -20.03 -34.53 16.17
C MET A 529 -19.44 -34.23 14.79
N VAL A 530 -20.23 -33.58 13.93
CA VAL A 530 -19.79 -33.08 12.63
C VAL A 530 -19.72 -31.56 12.70
N VAL A 531 -18.63 -30.97 12.23
CA VAL A 531 -18.46 -29.51 12.15
C VAL A 531 -18.40 -29.08 10.69
N SER A 532 -19.28 -28.18 10.28
CA SER A 532 -19.24 -27.56 8.95
C SER A 532 -18.62 -26.17 9.01
N MET A 533 -17.58 -25.93 8.19
CA MET A 533 -16.83 -24.68 8.08
C MET A 533 -16.73 -24.23 6.61
N LEU A 534 -17.88 -24.12 5.94
CA LEU A 534 -17.94 -23.70 4.52
C LEU A 534 -17.86 -22.18 4.33
N GLY A 535 -17.76 -21.40 5.41
CA GLY A 535 -17.71 -19.93 5.40
C GLY A 535 -19.09 -19.27 5.32
N GLY A 536 -19.12 -17.94 5.45
CA GLY A 536 -20.36 -17.16 5.55
C GLY A 536 -21.02 -16.76 4.22
N GLY A 537 -20.77 -17.48 3.12
CA GLY A 537 -21.44 -17.27 1.83
C GLY A 537 -20.98 -16.04 1.01
N GLN A 538 -19.96 -15.30 1.45
CA GLN A 538 -19.57 -14.04 0.80
C GLN A 538 -18.91 -14.21 -0.58
N ALA A 539 -18.13 -15.27 -0.76
CA ALA A 539 -17.47 -15.54 -2.05
C ALA A 539 -18.32 -16.39 -3.01
N ALA A 540 -19.13 -17.29 -2.45
CA ALA A 540 -20.17 -18.01 -3.19
C ALA A 540 -21.21 -18.53 -2.19
N ASP A 541 -22.43 -18.75 -2.68
CA ASP A 541 -23.50 -19.35 -1.89
C ASP A 541 -23.12 -20.78 -1.46
N ARG A 542 -23.38 -21.08 -0.18
CA ARG A 542 -23.13 -22.38 0.46
C ARG A 542 -24.39 -23.01 1.06
N GLY A 543 -25.53 -22.36 0.87
CA GLY A 543 -26.83 -22.83 1.33
C GLY A 543 -27.12 -24.27 0.90
N PRO A 544 -26.99 -24.63 -0.39
CA PRO A 544 -27.28 -25.98 -0.86
C PRO A 544 -26.46 -27.06 -0.14
N GLN A 545 -25.15 -26.88 -0.01
CA GLN A 545 -24.26 -27.85 0.64
C GLN A 545 -24.58 -27.98 2.13
N LEU A 546 -24.78 -26.85 2.84
CA LEU A 546 -25.13 -26.88 4.26
C LEU A 546 -26.50 -27.53 4.51
N GLN A 547 -27.48 -27.31 3.63
CA GLN A 547 -28.79 -27.96 3.71
C GLN A 547 -28.69 -29.47 3.45
N THR A 548 -27.92 -29.90 2.45
CA THR A 548 -27.68 -31.32 2.17
C THR A 548 -27.01 -32.01 3.36
N ILE A 549 -26.00 -31.39 3.98
CA ILE A 549 -25.34 -31.94 5.17
C ILE A 549 -26.33 -32.01 6.34
N ALA A 550 -27.10 -30.95 6.58
CA ALA A 550 -28.06 -30.91 7.67
C ALA A 550 -29.15 -32.00 7.51
N ALA A 551 -29.69 -32.16 6.29
CA ALA A 551 -30.68 -33.18 5.97
C ALA A 551 -30.13 -34.60 6.17
N ALA A 552 -28.91 -34.88 5.70
CA ALA A 552 -28.27 -36.18 5.85
C ALA A 552 -28.01 -36.56 7.32
N LEU A 553 -27.75 -35.56 8.17
CA LEU A 553 -27.48 -35.76 9.60
C LEU A 553 -28.76 -35.74 10.45
N GLU A 554 -29.88 -35.25 9.95
CA GLU A 554 -31.16 -35.23 10.67
C GLU A 554 -31.66 -36.64 11.01
N ALA A 555 -31.43 -37.61 10.11
CA ALA A 555 -31.79 -39.00 10.31
C ALA A 555 -30.96 -39.74 11.39
N ARG A 556 -30.02 -39.04 12.06
CA ARG A 556 -29.05 -39.62 12.99
C ARG A 556 -29.16 -39.01 14.40
N PRO A 557 -29.99 -39.59 15.29
CA PRO A 557 -30.31 -38.98 16.59
C PRO A 557 -29.11 -38.88 17.56
N ASP A 558 -28.06 -39.67 17.33
CA ASP A 558 -26.81 -39.70 18.08
C ASP A 558 -25.79 -38.64 17.63
N THR A 559 -26.10 -37.90 16.55
CA THR A 559 -25.15 -37.02 15.88
C THR A 559 -25.51 -35.55 16.06
N LEU A 560 -24.54 -34.75 16.50
CA LEU A 560 -24.62 -33.29 16.53
C LEU A 560 -23.91 -32.69 15.32
N HIS A 561 -24.59 -31.81 14.59
CA HIS A 561 -24.00 -31.01 13.51
C HIS A 561 -23.84 -29.55 13.95
N LEU A 562 -22.62 -29.04 13.97
CA LEU A 562 -22.33 -27.63 14.21
C LEU A 562 -21.94 -26.93 12.91
N VAL A 563 -22.73 -25.94 12.49
CA VAL A 563 -22.36 -25.03 11.40
C VAL A 563 -21.62 -23.86 12.01
N VAL A 564 -20.29 -23.86 11.89
CA VAL A 564 -19.42 -22.84 12.48
C VAL A 564 -19.18 -21.72 11.48
N VAL A 565 -19.57 -20.51 11.85
CA VAL A 565 -19.41 -19.29 11.05
C VAL A 565 -18.73 -18.20 11.88
N TRP A 566 -18.13 -17.22 11.20
CA TRP A 566 -17.59 -16.05 11.91
C TRP A 566 -18.73 -15.16 12.47
N PRO A 567 -18.48 -14.33 13.50
CA PRO A 567 -19.52 -13.59 14.20
C PRO A 567 -20.49 -12.80 13.33
N ASN A 568 -19.98 -12.12 12.29
CA ASN A 568 -20.77 -11.29 11.37
C ASN A 568 -21.19 -12.01 10.06
N ALA A 569 -21.16 -13.34 10.02
CA ALA A 569 -21.56 -14.08 8.82
C ALA A 569 -23.07 -14.03 8.60
N GLN A 570 -23.50 -13.93 7.34
CA GLN A 570 -24.89 -14.17 6.99
C GLN A 570 -25.14 -15.68 6.97
N VAL A 571 -26.26 -16.11 7.54
CA VAL A 571 -26.63 -17.53 7.64
C VAL A 571 -28.09 -17.68 7.24
N ALA A 572 -28.38 -18.66 6.39
CA ALA A 572 -29.75 -18.95 5.97
C ALA A 572 -30.60 -19.41 7.18
N PRO A 573 -31.76 -18.77 7.45
CA PRO A 573 -32.62 -19.13 8.58
C PRO A 573 -33.07 -20.61 8.57
N GLY A 574 -33.22 -21.20 7.38
CA GLY A 574 -33.61 -22.59 7.23
C GLY A 574 -32.65 -23.60 7.87
N LEU A 575 -31.39 -23.24 8.14
CA LEU A 575 -30.45 -24.12 8.84
C LEU A 575 -30.82 -24.33 10.32
N MET A 576 -31.61 -23.42 10.90
CA MET A 576 -32.06 -23.50 12.29
C MET A 576 -33.28 -24.42 12.49
N LEU A 577 -33.85 -24.95 11.40
CA LEU A 577 -35.05 -25.80 11.43
C LEU A 577 -34.74 -27.29 11.62
N TRP A 578 -33.48 -27.70 11.49
CA TRP A 578 -33.03 -29.07 11.66
C TRP A 578 -32.73 -29.36 13.12
N ASN A 579 -33.26 -30.46 13.68
CA ASN A 579 -33.12 -30.78 15.09
C ASN A 579 -31.67 -31.06 15.50
N ASN A 580 -30.90 -31.66 14.58
CA ASN A 580 -29.50 -32.04 14.81
C ASN A 580 -28.50 -30.95 14.45
N THR A 581 -28.93 -29.85 13.84
CA THR A 581 -28.03 -28.78 13.38
C THR A 581 -28.10 -27.55 14.28
N ARG A 582 -26.93 -27.02 14.66
CA ARG A 582 -26.80 -25.77 15.40
C ARG A 582 -25.80 -24.84 14.74
N VAL A 583 -26.21 -23.61 14.49
CA VAL A 583 -25.33 -22.56 13.97
C VAL A 583 -24.56 -21.94 15.13
N VAL A 584 -23.23 -21.97 15.05
CA VAL A 584 -22.33 -21.43 16.07
C VAL A 584 -21.50 -20.31 15.49
N ARG A 585 -21.59 -19.13 16.09
CA ARG A 585 -20.76 -17.96 15.77
C ARG A 585 -19.52 -17.98 16.65
N SER A 586 -18.34 -18.22 16.07
CA SER A 586 -17.11 -18.38 16.84
C SER A 586 -15.90 -17.76 16.15
N LEU A 587 -14.97 -17.23 16.96
CA LEU A 587 -13.62 -16.86 16.55
C LEU A 587 -12.58 -17.97 16.81
N ASP A 588 -13.00 -19.07 17.44
CA ASP A 588 -12.17 -20.23 17.77
C ASP A 588 -12.75 -21.49 17.09
N ALA A 589 -12.74 -21.49 15.76
CA ALA A 589 -13.27 -22.60 14.95
C ALA A 589 -12.43 -23.87 15.10
N LEU A 590 -11.09 -23.73 15.19
CA LEU A 590 -10.18 -24.85 15.34
C LEU A 590 -10.47 -25.68 16.60
N ARG A 591 -10.86 -25.03 17.70
CA ARG A 591 -11.21 -25.72 18.95
C ARG A 591 -12.41 -26.64 18.81
N LEU A 592 -13.41 -26.22 18.03
CA LEU A 592 -14.58 -27.03 17.72
C LEU A 592 -14.23 -28.15 16.74
N ALA A 593 -13.42 -27.84 15.72
CA ALA A 593 -12.92 -28.81 14.76
C ALA A 593 -12.12 -29.95 15.41
N GLN A 594 -11.25 -29.65 16.39
CA GLN A 594 -10.49 -30.67 17.11
C GLN A 594 -11.36 -31.63 17.93
N ALA A 595 -12.55 -31.19 18.36
CA ALA A 595 -13.48 -32.02 19.13
C ALA A 595 -14.46 -32.82 18.25
N ALA A 596 -14.49 -32.53 16.95
CA ALA A 596 -15.35 -33.18 15.99
C ALA A 596 -14.81 -34.55 15.56
N ASP A 597 -15.73 -35.43 15.21
CA ASP A 597 -15.40 -36.71 14.57
C ASP A 597 -15.01 -36.49 13.10
N LEU A 598 -15.70 -35.56 12.42
CA LEU A 598 -15.47 -35.17 11.03
C LEU A 598 -15.68 -33.65 10.86
N VAL A 599 -14.84 -33.03 10.04
CA VAL A 599 -15.01 -31.64 9.62
C VAL A 599 -15.35 -31.56 8.13
N VAL A 600 -16.44 -30.90 7.77
CA VAL A 600 -16.77 -30.56 6.37
C VAL A 600 -16.37 -29.11 6.12
N THR A 601 -15.32 -28.84 5.35
CA THR A 601 -14.74 -27.49 5.25
C THR A 601 -14.45 -27.07 3.83
N ALA A 602 -14.54 -25.76 3.61
CA ALA A 602 -13.89 -25.11 2.49
C ALA A 602 -12.37 -25.33 2.56
N VAL A 603 -11.71 -25.28 1.41
CA VAL A 603 -10.30 -25.67 1.27
C VAL A 603 -9.43 -24.43 1.08
N GLY A 604 -9.71 -23.38 1.84
CA GLY A 604 -8.86 -22.19 1.88
C GLY A 604 -7.56 -22.48 2.63
N TYR A 605 -6.54 -21.63 2.41
CA TYR A 605 -5.20 -21.81 3.00
C TYR A 605 -5.24 -22.19 4.49
N ASN A 606 -5.88 -21.40 5.36
CA ASN A 606 -5.86 -21.67 6.80
C ASN A 606 -6.57 -22.99 7.14
N SER A 607 -7.81 -23.18 6.67
CA SER A 607 -8.59 -24.38 7.01
C SER A 607 -7.90 -25.67 6.58
N PHE A 608 -7.34 -25.70 5.37
CA PHE A 608 -6.61 -26.86 4.88
C PHE A 608 -5.43 -27.20 5.80
N HIS A 609 -4.55 -26.24 6.06
CA HIS A 609 -3.39 -26.48 6.92
C HIS A 609 -3.80 -26.80 8.36
N GLU A 610 -4.84 -26.17 8.89
CA GLU A 610 -5.38 -26.49 10.21
C GLU A 610 -5.86 -27.95 10.30
N MET A 611 -6.52 -28.49 9.27
CA MET A 611 -6.95 -29.89 9.27
C MET A 611 -5.75 -30.84 9.24
N LEU A 612 -4.82 -30.62 8.30
CA LEU A 612 -3.68 -31.51 8.11
C LEU A 612 -2.75 -31.52 9.33
N TYR A 613 -2.37 -30.35 9.84
CA TYR A 613 -1.38 -30.23 10.91
C TYR A 613 -1.93 -30.56 12.30
N ASN A 614 -3.25 -30.44 12.51
CA ASN A 614 -3.89 -30.86 13.76
C ASN A 614 -4.49 -32.27 13.68
N ARG A 615 -4.23 -33.00 12.58
CA ARG A 615 -4.66 -34.40 12.37
C ARG A 615 -6.18 -34.58 12.45
N ILE A 616 -6.92 -33.65 11.87
CA ILE A 616 -8.39 -33.62 11.92
C ILE A 616 -8.95 -34.24 10.63
N PRO A 617 -9.77 -35.32 10.70
CA PRO A 617 -10.42 -35.89 9.53
C PRO A 617 -11.34 -34.87 8.86
N ALA A 618 -11.18 -34.73 7.55
CA ALA A 618 -11.89 -33.71 6.79
C ALA A 618 -12.51 -34.25 5.50
N LEU A 619 -13.73 -33.77 5.22
CA LEU A 619 -14.37 -33.80 3.92
C LEU A 619 -14.28 -32.41 3.31
N PHE A 620 -13.50 -32.29 2.25
CA PHE A 620 -13.23 -31.03 1.58
C PHE A 620 -14.27 -30.70 0.52
N VAL A 621 -14.79 -29.47 0.59
CA VAL A 621 -15.71 -28.90 -0.41
C VAL A 621 -15.08 -27.61 -0.96
N PRO A 622 -14.26 -27.69 -2.03
CA PRO A 622 -13.48 -26.56 -2.52
C PRO A 622 -14.38 -25.45 -3.07
N GLN A 623 -13.94 -24.20 -2.88
CA GLN A 623 -14.65 -23.03 -3.36
C GLN A 623 -14.13 -22.56 -4.72
N THR A 624 -15.06 -22.21 -5.60
CA THR A 624 -14.78 -21.68 -6.93
C THR A 624 -15.28 -20.24 -7.05
N ALA A 625 -14.36 -19.28 -6.91
CA ALA A 625 -14.60 -17.89 -7.33
C ALA A 625 -13.35 -17.33 -8.04
N PRO A 626 -13.50 -16.43 -9.03
CA PRO A 626 -12.40 -15.99 -9.90
C PRO A 626 -11.21 -15.33 -9.17
N PHE A 627 -11.41 -14.80 -7.96
CA PHE A 627 -10.38 -14.11 -7.16
C PHE A 627 -9.80 -14.97 -6.03
N MET A 628 -10.24 -16.23 -5.90
CA MET A 628 -9.81 -17.14 -4.83
C MET A 628 -8.61 -17.99 -5.26
N ASP A 629 -7.88 -18.48 -4.28
CA ASP A 629 -6.85 -19.49 -4.49
C ASP A 629 -7.40 -20.77 -5.13
N ASP A 630 -6.52 -21.62 -5.68
CA ASP A 630 -6.90 -22.90 -6.27
C ASP A 630 -7.18 -23.96 -5.19
N GLN A 631 -8.35 -23.81 -4.57
CA GLN A 631 -8.83 -24.70 -3.52
C GLN A 631 -9.02 -26.14 -3.98
N GLU A 632 -9.37 -26.35 -5.25
CA GLU A 632 -9.56 -27.69 -5.80
C GLU A 632 -8.24 -28.42 -5.92
N ARG A 633 -7.21 -27.76 -6.49
CA ARG A 633 -5.86 -28.32 -6.55
C ARG A 633 -5.32 -28.64 -5.14
N ARG A 634 -5.59 -27.77 -4.18
CA ARG A 634 -5.26 -28.02 -2.77
C ARG A 634 -5.98 -29.25 -2.22
N ALA A 635 -7.28 -29.39 -2.47
CA ALA A 635 -8.07 -30.54 -2.01
C ALA A 635 -7.54 -31.86 -2.59
N ARG A 636 -7.34 -31.90 -3.91
CA ARG A 636 -6.84 -33.07 -4.64
C ARG A 636 -5.50 -33.56 -4.08
N SER A 637 -4.58 -32.63 -3.79
CA SER A 637 -3.26 -32.98 -3.23
C SER A 637 -3.31 -33.78 -1.93
N ALA A 638 -4.31 -33.53 -1.07
CA ALA A 638 -4.51 -34.31 0.16
C ALA A 638 -5.25 -35.62 -0.09
N VAL A 639 -6.21 -35.63 -1.02
CA VAL A 639 -6.99 -36.81 -1.40
C VAL A 639 -6.12 -37.87 -2.07
N ASP A 640 -5.21 -37.47 -2.97
CA ASP A 640 -4.28 -38.36 -3.65
C ASP A 640 -3.33 -39.07 -2.66
N ARG A 641 -3.15 -38.49 -1.46
CA ARG A 641 -2.38 -39.05 -0.35
C ARG A 641 -3.25 -39.81 0.68
N GLY A 642 -4.57 -39.83 0.50
CA GLY A 642 -5.54 -40.41 1.42
C GLY A 642 -5.62 -39.68 2.77
N LEU A 643 -5.29 -38.39 2.80
CA LEU A 643 -5.32 -37.58 4.03
C LEU A 643 -6.66 -36.88 4.28
N ALA A 644 -7.50 -36.82 3.26
CA ALA A 644 -8.85 -36.29 3.30
C ALA A 644 -9.69 -36.91 2.18
N GLU A 645 -11.00 -36.71 2.25
CA GLU A 645 -11.93 -36.95 1.14
C GLU A 645 -12.34 -35.59 0.53
N MET A 646 -12.80 -35.56 -0.72
CA MET A 646 -13.33 -34.33 -1.32
C MET A 646 -14.60 -34.58 -2.14
N VAL A 647 -15.43 -33.55 -2.24
CA VAL A 647 -16.58 -33.48 -3.14
C VAL A 647 -16.65 -32.08 -3.75
N LEU A 648 -16.85 -31.99 -5.06
CA LEU A 648 -17.04 -30.69 -5.73
C LEU A 648 -18.35 -30.04 -5.26
N PRO A 649 -18.42 -28.70 -5.18
CA PRO A 649 -19.56 -28.02 -4.57
C PRO A 649 -20.89 -28.30 -5.26
N GLU A 650 -20.90 -28.63 -6.55
CA GLU A 650 -22.08 -28.98 -7.34
C GLU A 650 -22.61 -30.42 -7.10
N ASP A 651 -21.78 -31.33 -6.57
CA ASP A 651 -22.10 -32.77 -6.48
C ASP A 651 -22.82 -33.14 -5.18
N LEU A 652 -24.01 -32.59 -4.95
CA LEU A 652 -24.76 -32.74 -3.68
C LEU A 652 -25.08 -34.21 -3.32
N LEU A 653 -25.40 -35.06 -4.29
CA LEU A 653 -25.65 -36.48 -4.05
C LEU A 653 -24.38 -37.22 -3.61
N LEU A 654 -23.22 -36.85 -4.17
CA LEU A 654 -21.95 -37.42 -3.75
C LEU A 654 -21.57 -36.92 -2.36
N LEU A 655 -21.87 -35.66 -2.04
CA LEU A 655 -21.67 -35.07 -0.72
C LEU A 655 -22.42 -35.87 0.35
N GLU A 656 -23.71 -36.14 0.14
CA GLU A 656 -24.52 -36.96 1.04
C GLU A 656 -23.92 -38.37 1.23
N ARG A 657 -23.59 -39.05 0.12
CA ARG A 657 -23.03 -40.42 0.16
C ARG A 657 -21.69 -40.48 0.89
N ARG A 658 -20.77 -39.56 0.58
CA ARG A 658 -19.43 -39.50 1.19
C ARG A 658 -19.50 -39.11 2.65
N LEU A 659 -20.36 -38.16 3.00
CA LEU A 659 -20.65 -37.83 4.39
C LEU A 659 -21.11 -39.09 5.11
N GLY A 660 -22.18 -39.76 4.66
CA GLY A 660 -22.71 -40.97 5.28
C GLY A 660 -21.66 -42.06 5.52
N ALA A 661 -20.78 -42.30 4.55
CA ALA A 661 -19.69 -43.27 4.67
C ALA A 661 -18.66 -42.90 5.75
N LEU A 662 -18.31 -41.61 5.88
CA LEU A 662 -17.32 -41.14 6.83
C LEU A 662 -17.82 -41.14 8.29
N ILE A 663 -19.12 -40.90 8.50
CA ILE A 663 -19.73 -40.88 9.85
C ILE A 663 -20.20 -42.27 10.30
N ALA A 664 -20.25 -43.26 9.40
CA ALA A 664 -20.38 -44.66 9.80
C ALA A 664 -19.23 -45.07 10.76
N ASP A 665 -19.47 -46.09 11.58
CA ASP A 665 -18.48 -46.53 12.56
C ASP A 665 -17.17 -46.94 11.88
N GLY A 666 -16.06 -46.36 12.35
CA GLY A 666 -14.74 -46.55 11.76
C GLY A 666 -14.45 -45.74 10.50
N GLY A 667 -15.42 -45.01 9.94
CA GLY A 667 -15.31 -44.32 8.65
C GLY A 667 -14.22 -43.23 8.60
N THR A 668 -13.86 -42.63 9.74
CA THR A 668 -12.78 -41.63 9.85
C THR A 668 -11.47 -42.19 10.41
N ASP A 669 -11.43 -43.45 10.85
CA ASP A 669 -10.26 -44.00 11.56
C ASP A 669 -9.06 -44.18 10.63
N GLU A 670 -9.30 -44.60 9.39
CA GLU A 670 -8.25 -44.70 8.38
C GLU A 670 -7.67 -43.31 8.02
N LEU A 671 -8.52 -42.28 7.93
CA LEU A 671 -8.05 -40.90 7.73
C LEU A 671 -7.19 -40.43 8.91
N ARG A 672 -7.62 -40.68 10.16
CA ARG A 672 -6.83 -40.33 11.36
C ARG A 672 -5.48 -41.04 11.37
N ARG A 673 -5.46 -42.33 11.05
CA ARG A 673 -4.22 -43.12 10.98
C ARG A 673 -3.26 -42.54 9.96
N ARG A 674 -3.72 -42.31 8.72
CA ARG A 674 -2.90 -41.70 7.66
C ARG A 674 -2.45 -40.29 8.00
N LEU A 675 -3.31 -39.47 8.62
CA LEU A 675 -2.94 -38.14 9.09
C LEU A 675 -1.84 -38.23 10.15
N ASN A 676 -1.92 -39.15 11.11
CA ASN A 676 -0.88 -39.31 12.13
C ASN A 676 0.47 -39.74 11.53
N ASP A 677 0.44 -40.61 10.52
CA ASP A 677 1.63 -41.11 9.82
C ASP A 677 2.21 -40.09 8.82
N ALA A 678 1.44 -39.07 8.45
CA ALA A 678 1.85 -38.10 7.43
C ALA A 678 2.99 -37.18 7.92
N THR A 679 4.08 -37.18 7.16
CA THR A 679 5.16 -36.20 7.29
C THR A 679 4.79 -34.94 6.52
N LEU A 680 4.71 -33.81 7.23
CA LEU A 680 4.38 -32.51 6.66
C LEU A 680 5.59 -31.57 6.82
N ARG A 681 5.66 -30.55 5.95
CA ARG A 681 6.64 -29.45 6.08
C ARG A 681 6.54 -28.80 7.47
N ARG A 682 7.64 -28.28 7.99
CA ARG A 682 7.64 -27.58 9.29
C ARG A 682 6.82 -26.28 9.17
N PRO A 683 5.99 -25.90 10.17
CA PRO A 683 5.32 -24.61 10.17
C PRO A 683 6.30 -23.43 10.16
N GLY A 684 5.98 -22.37 9.41
CA GLY A 684 6.84 -21.20 9.22
C GLY A 684 6.58 -20.02 10.15
N ASN A 685 5.74 -20.17 11.18
CA ASN A 685 5.34 -19.06 12.07
C ASN A 685 6.57 -18.34 12.68
N ALA A 686 7.48 -19.10 13.28
CA ALA A 686 8.69 -18.59 13.91
C ALA A 686 9.73 -18.13 12.88
N GLU A 687 9.85 -18.82 11.74
CA GLU A 687 10.74 -18.41 10.65
C GLU A 687 10.34 -17.03 10.09
N ALA A 688 9.05 -16.82 9.85
CA ALA A 688 8.52 -15.53 9.43
C ALA A 688 8.77 -14.44 10.48
N ALA A 689 8.56 -14.73 11.76
CA ALA A 689 8.79 -13.77 12.85
C ALA A 689 10.28 -13.39 13.00
N ALA A 690 11.19 -14.36 12.85
CA ALA A 690 12.63 -14.13 12.89
C ALA A 690 13.09 -13.25 11.72
N TYR A 691 12.57 -13.53 10.51
CA TYR A 691 12.88 -12.74 9.32
C TYR A 691 12.38 -11.30 9.45
N ILE A 692 11.15 -11.11 9.94
CA ILE A 692 10.58 -9.79 10.25
C ILE A 692 11.43 -9.06 11.29
N SER A 693 12.01 -9.76 12.27
CA SER A 693 12.77 -9.15 13.35
C SER A 693 14.22 -8.81 12.98
N GLY A 694 14.66 -9.09 11.74
CA GLY A 694 16.02 -8.83 11.27
C GLY A 694 17.07 -9.87 11.73
N GLY A 695 16.64 -10.97 12.34
CA GLY A 695 17.52 -12.06 12.77
C GLY A 695 17.93 -12.95 11.61
N GLN A 696 18.86 -12.50 10.75
CA GLN A 696 19.41 -13.35 9.70
C GLN A 696 20.28 -14.52 10.25
N ASP A 697 20.86 -14.35 11.45
CA ASP A 697 21.71 -15.36 12.08
C ASP A 697 20.93 -16.45 12.85
N ASP A 698 19.73 -16.14 13.37
CA ASP A 698 18.90 -17.13 14.06
C ASP A 698 18.14 -18.05 13.09
N ALA A 699 17.78 -17.55 11.90
CA ALA A 699 17.11 -18.36 10.88
C ALA A 699 18.02 -19.47 10.33
N ARG A 700 19.35 -19.28 10.30
CA ARG A 700 20.33 -20.31 9.90
C ARG A 700 20.59 -21.37 10.96
N ARG A 701 20.27 -21.10 12.24
CA ARG A 701 20.36 -22.08 13.33
C ARG A 701 19.06 -22.90 13.48
N LEU A 702 17.96 -22.44 12.88
CA LEU A 702 16.64 -23.07 12.95
C LEU A 702 16.24 -23.85 11.68
N ALA A 703 16.93 -23.60 10.56
CA ALA A 703 16.90 -24.43 9.34
C ALA A 703 17.91 -25.58 9.46
#